data_AF-A0A847LXH0-F1
#
_entry.id   AF-A0A847LXH0-F1
#
_cell.length_a   1.000
_cell.length_b   1.000
_cell.length_c   1.000
_cell.angle_alpha   90.00
_cell.angle_beta   90.00
_cell.angle_gamma   90.00
#
_symmetry.space_group_name_H-M   'P 1'
#
loop_
_entity.id
_entity.type
_entity.pdbx_description
1 polymer ?
#
loop_
_entity_poly.entity_id
_entity_poly.type
_entity_poly.pdbx_seq_one_letter_code
_entity_poly.pdbx_strand_id
1 'polypeptide(L)'
;MGSLRSRADTRNHKLRLFYLSALMVFHTALAMAQQPIPAEEASPTLINLSRTDSSVNLFLQGSWESGLSAQGGIALTEFGLQAAATNNPLLLTQKADLTLSLWIRDHWFVEASFLDNYDINTYRAGYQGGEDDPLQYVGIGNTGLDFPTFPYLDLGGSSPSSFGVYNKWQFTDRGTPKKTSRLLLHGLLRYDGAKLEEKTFIGTRAVSKSRLELSDMLRGYAFILPDDNLDTVPVLYIEDPSGDQVDELNGRWRLAKTSEYAASARYGLLEITSAAALSAGKRLAVAYKKNGDNAPWLNSLGAYGDTSGNNVSGFLREVQAVFNASRGVKISLINYPQPGQKDSANLYIDSNIPGSVKIAGTDCLVIWEKGTFSPFERLSRYRLQSGTNSTVKLVKTSDGTESSDFALEPLSNVSTLNDTVQSGTSSDTVQTSASSDTYELLQTNRSYDPRDLETCWPLVNKYPELYLPGSSSTSLDLQIVATSYGSPGALSIGTDVLPGSVQVYRNGLPDPLATFNPETGEVILGSPPSDNEQIRLVYLKRSEERRFGSLAAGIGANYSSGGPLTGDLALALRWNVSPDAFSEGTATSPGTVGLSGKLAWDWEKLKLQSTLGFLYRQEDTTGTYRALGMEGSQYAEPFPGSGFYQSPEPISLNDFLSLSTPLTLDNQAQLVYRSYTSTDFLGISTLHEIDWEGAPPVSSKTGPYLVHDSTLDTQVLVGEATYTASKDWAGFQVPMDQAASALAGARQIRIPFRFYDTPGPLGSTSVQVYLQIGALDGGTEHDQTGWENSTLVLTEKLFSSTADPAGILPTQWQSVTLTLNDAKRRALAGARAMRLVVVTSGVIGQLRTRL
;
A
#
# COMPACT_ATOMS: atom_id res chain seq x y z
N MET A 1 57.58 42.42 -36.94
CA MET A 1 57.72 43.61 -36.07
C MET A 1 56.82 43.35 -34.87
N GLY A 2 57.22 42.75 -33.74
CA GLY A 2 58.43 42.87 -32.91
C GLY A 2 58.02 43.63 -31.64
N SER A 3 58.18 43.18 -30.40
CA SER A 3 58.85 42.00 -29.81
C SER A 3 58.63 42.00 -28.28
N LEU A 4 58.75 40.83 -27.61
CA LEU A 4 59.39 40.53 -26.29
C LEU A 4 58.70 39.27 -25.70
N ARG A 5 59.25 38.04 -25.73
CA ARG A 5 60.27 37.38 -24.83
C ARG A 5 59.91 37.56 -23.33
N SER A 6 59.87 36.54 -22.45
CA SER A 6 60.73 35.37 -22.19
C SER A 6 59.96 34.23 -21.45
N ARG A 7 60.23 32.92 -21.66
CA ARG A 7 61.08 32.01 -20.81
C ARG A 7 61.00 32.28 -19.30
N ALA A 8 60.94 31.34 -18.36
CA ALA A 8 60.89 29.88 -18.25
C ALA A 8 60.73 29.58 -16.74
N ASP A 9 60.15 28.45 -16.31
CA ASP A 9 60.89 27.56 -15.40
C ASP A 9 60.24 26.19 -15.24
N THR A 10 61.10 25.18 -15.22
CA THR A 10 60.83 23.78 -14.91
C THR A 10 61.38 23.49 -13.53
N ARG A 11 60.61 22.87 -12.62
CA ARG A 11 61.11 21.78 -11.75
C ARG A 11 60.01 21.17 -10.88
N ASN A 12 59.93 19.85 -11.02
CA ASN A 12 59.25 18.90 -10.14
C ASN A 12 59.67 19.04 -8.67
N HIS A 13 58.70 18.95 -7.74
CA HIS A 13 58.88 18.25 -6.47
C HIS A 13 57.55 17.64 -5.98
N LYS A 14 57.52 16.30 -5.98
CA LYS A 14 56.87 15.34 -5.08
C LYS A 14 55.59 15.76 -4.32
N LEU A 15 54.49 15.12 -4.71
CA LEU A 15 53.61 14.26 -3.90
C LEU A 15 53.23 14.74 -2.47
N ARG A 16 51.96 15.12 -2.28
CA ARG A 16 51.10 14.59 -1.19
C ARG A 16 49.62 14.92 -1.43
N LEU A 17 48.85 13.84 -1.42
CA LEU A 17 47.40 13.70 -1.32
C LEU A 17 46.79 14.67 -0.30
N PHE A 18 45.68 15.33 -0.67
CA PHE A 18 44.55 15.51 0.23
C PHE A 18 43.26 15.44 -0.61
N TYR A 19 42.42 14.48 -0.26
CA TYR A 19 41.08 14.27 -0.80
C TYR A 19 40.22 15.50 -0.50
N LEU A 20 39.73 16.17 -1.55
CA LEU A 20 38.52 16.98 -1.48
C LEU A 20 37.59 16.45 -2.57
N SER A 21 36.67 15.57 -2.19
CA SER A 21 35.56 15.10 -3.01
C SER A 21 34.60 16.26 -3.25
N ALA A 22 34.92 17.12 -4.21
CA ALA A 22 34.00 18.11 -4.76
C ALA A 22 33.10 17.42 -5.79
N LEU A 23 31.86 17.15 -5.40
CA LEU A 23 30.78 16.72 -6.29
C LEU A 23 30.43 17.89 -7.23
N MET A 24 31.12 18.03 -8.36
CA MET A 24 30.72 18.96 -9.42
C MET A 24 29.81 18.25 -10.42
N VAL A 25 28.50 18.44 -10.28
CA VAL A 25 27.54 18.17 -11.34
C VAL A 25 27.65 19.30 -12.37
N PHE A 26 28.34 19.06 -13.47
CA PHE A 26 28.29 19.96 -14.62
C PHE A 26 26.92 19.82 -15.29
N HIS A 27 26.03 20.78 -15.05
CA HIS A 27 24.84 21.00 -15.88
C HIS A 27 25.27 21.69 -17.17
N THR A 28 25.69 20.96 -18.18
CA THR A 28 25.78 21.52 -19.53
C THR A 28 24.40 21.46 -20.18
N ALA A 29 23.57 22.46 -19.90
CA ALA A 29 22.46 22.78 -20.79
C ALA A 29 23.08 23.33 -22.09
N LEU A 30 23.05 22.55 -23.18
CA LEU A 30 23.22 23.14 -24.50
C LEU A 30 21.99 24.02 -24.76
N ALA A 31 22.05 25.27 -24.31
CA ALA A 31 21.14 26.30 -24.76
C ALA A 31 21.48 26.60 -26.22
N MET A 32 20.79 25.96 -27.16
CA MET A 32 20.69 26.54 -28.49
C MET A 32 20.02 27.88 -28.34
N ALA A 33 20.69 28.95 -28.79
CA ALA A 33 20.13 30.28 -28.79
C ALA A 33 18.80 30.26 -29.57
N GLN A 34 17.68 30.39 -28.84
CA GLN A 34 16.40 30.71 -29.44
C GLN A 34 16.57 32.08 -30.12
N GLN A 35 16.69 32.08 -31.45
CA GLN A 35 16.37 33.28 -32.19
C GLN A 35 14.86 33.52 -32.00
N PRO A 36 14.43 34.67 -31.48
CA PRO A 36 13.02 35.03 -31.50
C PRO A 36 12.63 35.15 -32.98
N ILE A 37 11.86 34.19 -33.48
CA ILE A 37 11.10 34.38 -34.70
C ILE A 37 10.11 35.50 -34.34
N PRO A 38 10.12 36.66 -35.01
CA PRO A 38 9.11 37.67 -34.76
C PRO A 38 7.75 37.02 -35.00
N ALA A 39 6.91 37.01 -33.97
CA ALA A 39 5.51 36.62 -34.07
C ALA A 39 4.81 37.70 -34.91
N GLU A 40 4.81 37.51 -36.22
CA GLU A 40 3.79 38.11 -37.07
C GLU A 40 2.50 37.37 -36.73
N GLU A 41 1.58 38.08 -36.07
CA GLU A 41 0.27 37.60 -35.67
C GLU A 41 -0.47 37.10 -36.91
N ALA A 42 -0.47 35.78 -37.13
CA ALA A 42 -1.12 35.17 -38.27
C ALA A 42 -2.63 35.43 -38.19
N SER A 43 -3.19 35.98 -39.26
CA SER A 43 -4.60 36.34 -39.37
C SER A 43 -5.50 35.15 -38.97
N PRO A 44 -6.56 35.33 -38.16
CA PRO A 44 -7.36 34.25 -37.56
C PRO A 44 -8.21 33.42 -38.55
N THR A 45 -8.03 33.59 -39.85
CA THR A 45 -8.69 32.81 -40.91
C THR A 45 -7.62 32.22 -41.83
N LEU A 46 -7.39 30.90 -41.73
CA LEU A 46 -6.32 30.22 -42.50
C LEU A 46 -6.65 30.06 -43.99
N ILE A 47 -7.93 30.07 -44.40
CA ILE A 47 -8.35 29.96 -45.80
C ILE A 47 -9.69 30.68 -46.02
N ASN A 48 -9.79 31.58 -47.01
CA ASN A 48 -11.04 32.14 -47.50
C ASN A 48 -11.24 31.67 -48.95
N LEU A 49 -12.11 30.68 -49.16
CA LEU A 49 -12.43 30.12 -50.49
C LEU A 49 -13.63 30.88 -51.09
N SER A 50 -13.61 31.17 -52.39
CA SER A 50 -14.71 31.87 -53.07
C SER A 50 -15.41 31.04 -54.15
N ARG A 51 -16.74 31.16 -54.14
CA ARG A 51 -17.66 31.34 -55.26
C ARG A 51 -18.30 30.12 -55.94
N THR A 52 -18.56 29.08 -55.17
CA THR A 52 -19.81 28.27 -55.27
C THR A 52 -20.42 28.05 -53.88
N ASP A 53 -20.31 29.09 -53.05
CA ASP A 53 -20.33 29.08 -51.59
C ASP A 53 -21.62 28.54 -50.95
N SER A 54 -21.42 27.54 -50.11
CA SER A 54 -22.10 27.47 -48.82
C SER A 54 -21.12 27.97 -47.77
N SER A 55 -21.47 28.99 -46.98
CA SER A 55 -20.57 29.63 -46.00
C SER A 55 -19.84 28.59 -45.14
N VAL A 56 -18.51 28.49 -45.26
CA VAL A 56 -17.68 27.66 -44.39
C VAL A 56 -16.77 28.58 -43.59
N ASN A 57 -16.91 28.56 -42.26
CA ASN A 57 -16.08 29.33 -41.33
C ASN A 57 -15.21 28.34 -40.53
N LEU A 58 -13.88 28.42 -40.65
CA LEU A 58 -12.94 27.61 -39.87
C LEU A 58 -12.06 28.50 -39.00
N PHE A 59 -12.09 28.26 -37.70
CA PHE A 59 -11.25 28.86 -36.68
C PHE A 59 -10.31 27.81 -36.09
N LEU A 60 -9.03 28.13 -36.01
CA LEU A 60 -8.02 27.34 -35.31
C LEU A 60 -7.20 28.30 -34.45
N GLN A 61 -7.22 28.11 -33.14
CA GLN A 61 -6.54 28.97 -32.17
C GLN A 61 -5.80 28.11 -31.15
N GLY A 62 -4.60 28.53 -30.74
CA GLY A 62 -3.85 27.87 -29.67
C GLY A 62 -2.37 27.68 -29.98
N SER A 63 -1.72 26.79 -29.23
CA SER A 63 -0.31 26.45 -29.36
C SER A 63 -0.10 24.94 -29.34
N TRP A 64 0.96 24.50 -30.01
CA TRP A 64 1.43 23.12 -29.95
C TRP A 64 2.92 23.14 -29.65
N GLU A 65 3.29 22.65 -28.47
CA GLU A 65 4.67 22.52 -28.04
C GLU A 65 5.13 21.07 -28.19
N SER A 66 6.35 20.90 -28.70
CA SER A 66 7.03 19.60 -28.70
C SER A 66 8.41 19.77 -28.07
N GLY A 67 8.71 18.92 -27.09
CA GLY A 67 9.99 18.86 -26.40
C GLY A 67 10.66 17.51 -26.63
N LEU A 68 11.97 17.53 -26.83
CA LEU A 68 12.79 16.33 -26.85
C LEU A 68 13.83 16.48 -25.73
N SER A 69 13.82 15.60 -24.74
CA SER A 69 14.80 15.61 -23.65
C SER A 69 15.57 14.30 -23.57
N ALA A 70 16.88 14.44 -23.35
CA ALA A 70 17.82 13.37 -23.06
C ALA A 70 18.69 13.81 -21.88
N GLN A 71 18.87 12.96 -20.89
CA GLN A 71 19.78 13.18 -19.77
C GLN A 71 20.94 12.19 -19.87
N GLY A 72 22.16 12.69 -19.67
CA GLY A 72 23.37 11.88 -19.55
C GLY A 72 24.32 12.50 -18.54
N GLY A 73 24.96 11.68 -17.71
CA GLY A 73 25.93 12.10 -16.71
C GLY A 73 27.25 11.35 -16.84
N ILE A 74 28.30 11.87 -16.22
CA ILE A 74 29.60 11.19 -16.10
C ILE A 74 29.92 11.14 -14.60
N ALA A 75 30.06 9.95 -14.04
CA ALA A 75 30.42 9.72 -12.65
C ALA A 75 31.87 9.23 -12.55
N LEU A 76 32.61 9.80 -11.61
CA LEU A 76 33.93 9.28 -11.24
C LEU A 76 33.72 8.13 -10.24
N THR A 77 33.91 6.89 -10.67
CA THR A 77 33.84 5.71 -9.80
C THR A 77 35.25 5.26 -9.42
N GLU A 78 35.34 4.29 -8.51
CA GLU A 78 36.58 3.63 -8.10
C GLU A 78 37.31 2.94 -9.27
N PHE A 79 36.63 2.74 -10.40
CA PHE A 79 37.15 2.19 -11.65
C PHE A 79 37.45 3.26 -12.72
N GLY A 80 37.34 4.55 -12.39
CA GLY A 80 37.63 5.68 -13.29
C GLY A 80 36.39 6.47 -13.73
N LEU A 81 36.56 7.31 -14.77
CA LEU A 81 35.45 8.05 -15.38
C LEU A 81 34.51 7.06 -16.07
N GLN A 82 33.30 6.91 -15.56
CA GLN A 82 32.24 6.12 -16.19
C GLN A 82 31.07 7.04 -16.55
N ALA A 83 30.37 6.74 -17.63
CA ALA A 83 29.07 7.36 -17.87
C ALA A 83 28.15 6.96 -16.70
N ALA A 84 27.55 7.94 -16.04
CA ALA A 84 26.55 7.66 -15.02
C ALA A 84 25.37 6.99 -15.74
N ALA A 85 25.08 5.73 -15.40
CA ALA A 85 23.92 5.03 -15.91
C ALA A 85 22.66 5.78 -15.48
N THR A 86 22.00 6.42 -16.44
CA THR A 86 20.66 6.97 -16.24
C THR A 86 19.70 6.12 -17.05
N ASN A 87 18.84 5.35 -16.38
CA ASN A 87 17.74 4.58 -16.99
C ASN A 87 16.63 5.48 -17.59
N ASN A 88 16.97 6.68 -18.06
CA ASN A 88 15.98 7.66 -18.50
C ASN A 88 15.84 7.58 -20.03
N PRO A 89 14.67 7.16 -20.55
CA PRO A 89 14.45 7.05 -21.99
C PRO A 89 14.52 8.43 -22.68
N LEU A 90 14.72 8.42 -24.00
CA LEU A 90 14.50 9.60 -24.84
C LEU A 90 13.04 10.02 -24.70
N LEU A 91 12.80 11.17 -24.06
CA LEU A 91 11.45 11.64 -23.78
C LEU A 91 11.04 12.64 -24.85
N LEU A 92 10.13 12.20 -25.72
CA LEU A 92 9.36 13.10 -26.58
C LEU A 92 8.13 13.54 -25.81
N THR A 93 8.05 14.83 -25.47
CA THR A 93 6.86 15.44 -24.91
C THR A 93 6.13 16.21 -26.01
N GLN A 94 4.80 16.06 -26.05
CA GLN A 94 3.93 16.89 -26.88
C GLN A 94 2.86 17.48 -25.97
N LYS A 95 2.64 18.78 -26.07
CA LYS A 95 1.60 19.51 -25.36
C LYS A 95 0.81 20.30 -26.37
N ALA A 96 -0.43 19.90 -26.62
CA ALA A 96 -1.36 20.64 -27.45
C ALA A 96 -2.33 21.42 -26.56
N ASP A 97 -2.41 22.72 -26.80
CA ASP A 97 -3.42 23.62 -26.25
C ASP A 97 -4.12 24.28 -27.44
N LEU A 98 -5.10 23.58 -28.04
CA LEU A 98 -5.66 23.89 -29.36
C LEU A 98 -7.19 23.87 -29.33
N THR A 99 -7.81 24.88 -29.93
CA THR A 99 -9.25 24.96 -30.20
C THR A 99 -9.51 25.06 -31.70
N LEU A 100 -10.36 24.17 -32.21
CA LEU A 100 -10.85 24.12 -33.58
C LEU A 100 -12.37 24.35 -33.57
N SER A 101 -12.85 25.23 -34.44
CA SER A 101 -14.29 25.43 -34.67
C SER A 101 -14.56 25.59 -36.17
N LEU A 102 -15.39 24.70 -36.71
CA LEU A 102 -15.79 24.66 -38.12
C LEU A 102 -17.30 24.80 -38.20
N TRP A 103 -17.79 25.80 -38.93
CA TRP A 103 -19.21 26.02 -39.20
C TRP A 103 -19.49 25.98 -40.70
N ILE A 104 -20.54 25.28 -41.12
CA ILE A 104 -20.98 25.13 -42.51
C ILE A 104 -22.44 25.57 -42.61
N ARG A 105 -22.70 26.54 -43.49
CA ARG A 105 -23.99 27.21 -43.70
C ARG A 105 -24.57 27.84 -42.45
N ASP A 106 -23.72 28.21 -41.48
CA ASP A 106 -24.13 28.75 -40.18
C ASP A 106 -25.10 27.82 -39.39
N HIS A 107 -25.14 26.54 -39.78
CA HIS A 107 -26.06 25.54 -39.24
C HIS A 107 -25.32 24.30 -38.76
N TRP A 108 -24.44 23.72 -39.57
CA TRP A 108 -23.66 22.56 -39.17
C TRP A 108 -22.37 22.99 -38.50
N PHE A 109 -22.02 22.37 -37.38
CA PHE A 109 -20.79 22.70 -36.65
C PHE A 109 -19.99 21.46 -36.30
N VAL A 110 -18.67 21.62 -36.24
CA VAL A 110 -17.71 20.67 -35.64
C VAL A 110 -16.72 21.49 -34.84
N GLU A 111 -16.63 21.22 -33.55
CA GLU A 111 -15.74 21.93 -32.64
C GLU A 111 -14.99 20.95 -31.76
N ALA A 112 -13.72 21.23 -31.50
CA ALA A 112 -12.88 20.44 -30.62
C ALA A 112 -11.88 21.35 -29.91
N SER A 113 -11.68 21.15 -28.60
CA SER A 113 -10.64 21.82 -27.83
C SER A 113 -9.86 20.79 -27.02
N PHE A 114 -8.54 20.92 -27.03
CA PHE A 114 -7.61 20.16 -26.20
C PHE A 114 -6.93 21.18 -25.30
N LEU A 115 -7.27 21.18 -24.01
CA LEU A 115 -6.78 22.15 -23.04
C LEU A 115 -6.11 21.41 -21.87
N ASP A 116 -5.24 22.12 -21.15
CA ASP A 116 -4.63 21.69 -19.90
C ASP A 116 -3.98 20.29 -19.98
N ASN A 117 -2.98 20.12 -20.86
CA ASN A 117 -2.29 18.84 -21.06
C ASN A 117 -3.21 17.64 -21.38
N TYR A 118 -4.30 17.88 -22.11
CA TYR A 118 -5.32 16.88 -22.44
C TYR A 118 -6.25 16.47 -21.26
N ASP A 119 -6.17 17.15 -20.11
CA ASP A 119 -7.05 16.88 -18.97
C ASP A 119 -8.50 17.34 -19.25
N ILE A 120 -8.63 18.39 -20.07
CA ILE A 120 -9.91 18.97 -20.48
C ILE A 120 -10.00 18.95 -22.01
N ASN A 121 -10.49 17.83 -22.53
CA ASN A 121 -10.80 17.70 -23.96
C ASN A 121 -12.29 17.90 -24.17
N THR A 122 -12.67 18.83 -25.05
CA THR A 122 -14.05 19.01 -25.48
C THR A 122 -14.15 18.73 -26.97
N TYR A 123 -15.26 18.12 -27.38
CA TYR A 123 -15.59 17.90 -28.78
C TYR A 123 -17.11 17.87 -28.93
N ARG A 124 -17.59 18.49 -29.99
CA ARG A 124 -19.00 18.45 -30.39
C ARG A 124 -19.14 18.60 -31.89
N ALA A 125 -20.13 17.93 -32.44
CA ALA A 125 -20.54 18.10 -33.83
C ALA A 125 -22.06 18.06 -33.91
N GLY A 126 -22.65 18.81 -34.82
CA GLY A 126 -24.10 18.87 -34.87
C GLY A 126 -24.68 19.84 -35.87
N TYR A 127 -25.97 20.11 -35.67
CA TYR A 127 -26.78 21.05 -36.41
C TYR A 127 -27.50 21.99 -35.43
N GLN A 128 -27.47 23.28 -35.71
CA GLN A 128 -28.20 24.33 -35.03
C GLN A 128 -29.17 24.98 -36.01
N GLY A 129 -30.47 24.95 -35.70
CA GLY A 129 -31.52 25.53 -36.53
C GLY A 129 -31.72 27.02 -36.28
N GLY A 130 -32.41 27.69 -37.20
CA GLY A 130 -32.88 29.06 -37.03
C GLY A 130 -34.04 29.17 -36.02
N GLU A 131 -34.41 30.40 -35.65
CA GLU A 131 -35.47 30.66 -34.65
C GLU A 131 -36.84 30.04 -35.01
N ASP A 132 -37.12 29.92 -36.31
CA ASP A 132 -38.38 29.43 -36.85
C ASP A 132 -38.36 27.92 -37.21
N ASP A 133 -37.19 27.27 -37.12
CA ASP A 133 -37.04 25.86 -37.47
C ASP A 133 -37.59 24.93 -36.37
N PRO A 134 -38.32 23.85 -36.70
CA PRO A 134 -38.77 22.89 -35.70
C PRO A 134 -37.62 22.22 -34.94
N LEU A 135 -36.51 21.94 -35.62
CA LEU A 135 -35.29 21.41 -34.99
C LEU A 135 -34.39 22.59 -34.63
N GLN A 136 -34.30 22.89 -33.34
CA GLN A 136 -33.47 23.99 -32.83
C GLN A 136 -32.01 23.55 -32.66
N TYR A 137 -31.79 22.31 -32.23
CA TYR A 137 -30.44 21.79 -32.00
C TYR A 137 -30.42 20.26 -32.07
N VAL A 138 -29.39 19.68 -32.68
CA VAL A 138 -28.96 18.30 -32.45
C VAL A 138 -27.44 18.26 -32.43
N GLY A 139 -26.86 17.70 -31.38
CA GLY A 139 -25.42 17.62 -31.23
C GLY A 139 -25.00 16.27 -30.66
N ILE A 140 -23.84 15.80 -31.11
CA ILE A 140 -23.12 14.64 -30.57
C ILE A 140 -21.76 15.09 -30.05
N GLY A 141 -21.35 14.59 -28.89
CA GLY A 141 -20.06 14.92 -28.28
C GLY A 141 -20.12 14.90 -26.76
N ASN A 142 -19.19 15.59 -26.12
CA ASN A 142 -19.14 15.74 -24.66
C ASN A 142 -19.53 17.15 -24.18
N THR A 143 -19.75 18.07 -25.12
CA THR A 143 -20.22 19.44 -24.89
C THR A 143 -21.44 19.77 -25.76
N GLY A 144 -22.21 20.77 -25.34
CA GLY A 144 -23.51 21.11 -25.94
C GLY A 144 -24.60 20.09 -25.65
N LEU A 145 -24.53 19.44 -24.48
CA LEU A 145 -25.50 18.45 -23.99
C LEU A 145 -26.48 19.08 -22.99
N ASP A 146 -27.11 20.19 -23.37
CA ASP A 146 -27.82 21.09 -22.46
C ASP A 146 -29.25 20.63 -22.15
N PHE A 147 -29.39 19.49 -21.49
CA PHE A 147 -30.67 19.02 -20.99
C PHE A 147 -31.15 19.94 -19.84
N PRO A 148 -32.38 20.50 -19.91
CA PRO A 148 -32.83 21.45 -18.91
C PRO A 148 -33.12 20.77 -17.57
N THR A 149 -32.93 21.53 -16.49
CA THR A 149 -33.30 21.08 -15.14
C THR A 149 -34.81 21.12 -14.96
N PHE A 150 -35.39 20.01 -14.53
CA PHE A 150 -36.79 19.92 -14.12
C PHE A 150 -36.86 19.79 -12.59
N PRO A 151 -37.96 20.19 -11.94
CA PRO A 151 -38.05 20.05 -10.49
C PRO A 151 -37.82 18.61 -10.02
N TYR A 152 -36.91 18.40 -9.07
CA TYR A 152 -36.51 17.07 -8.58
C TYR A 152 -35.84 16.14 -9.61
N LEU A 153 -35.53 16.62 -10.83
CA LEU A 153 -34.92 15.84 -11.89
C LEU A 153 -33.91 16.69 -12.65
N ASP A 154 -32.63 16.37 -12.44
CA ASP A 154 -31.53 16.97 -13.16
C ASP A 154 -30.63 15.85 -13.72
N LEU A 155 -30.41 15.87 -15.03
CA LEU A 155 -29.43 14.99 -15.68
C LEU A 155 -28.08 15.67 -15.87
N GLY A 156 -27.99 16.97 -15.59
CA GLY A 156 -26.84 17.80 -15.86
C GLY A 156 -26.60 18.02 -17.35
N GLY A 157 -25.56 18.80 -17.64
CA GLY A 157 -25.19 19.20 -18.98
C GLY A 157 -23.92 18.55 -19.52
N SER A 158 -23.13 19.36 -20.22
CA SER A 158 -21.82 19.02 -20.75
C SER A 158 -20.83 18.58 -19.65
N SER A 159 -19.99 17.60 -19.94
CA SER A 159 -18.90 17.17 -19.05
C SER A 159 -17.79 16.51 -19.88
N PRO A 160 -16.49 16.79 -19.62
CA PRO A 160 -15.38 16.16 -20.33
C PRO A 160 -15.37 14.62 -20.25
N SER A 161 -15.95 14.04 -19.19
CA SER A 161 -16.04 12.60 -18.95
C SER A 161 -17.32 11.94 -19.46
N SER A 162 -18.08 12.67 -20.28
CA SER A 162 -19.34 12.20 -20.83
C SER A 162 -19.26 12.15 -22.35
N PHE A 163 -20.06 11.30 -23.00
CA PHE A 163 -20.21 11.31 -24.45
C PHE A 163 -21.67 11.02 -24.78
N GLY A 164 -22.33 11.87 -25.56
CA GLY A 164 -23.74 11.69 -25.81
C GLY A 164 -24.27 12.45 -27.01
N VAL A 165 -25.58 12.31 -27.19
CA VAL A 165 -26.39 13.02 -28.17
C VAL A 165 -27.45 13.80 -27.42
N TYR A 166 -27.62 15.07 -27.77
CA TYR A 166 -28.69 15.93 -27.28
C TYR A 166 -29.46 16.52 -28.46
N ASN A 167 -30.79 16.60 -28.33
CA ASN A 167 -31.63 17.24 -29.31
C ASN A 167 -32.70 18.12 -28.67
N LYS A 168 -33.01 19.24 -29.32
CA LYS A 168 -34.01 20.22 -28.93
C LYS A 168 -34.92 20.54 -30.11
N TRP A 169 -36.21 20.37 -29.91
CA TRP A 169 -37.25 20.71 -30.88
C TRP A 169 -38.14 21.82 -30.33
N GLN A 170 -38.54 22.75 -31.19
CA GLN A 170 -39.47 23.83 -30.86
C GLN A 170 -40.64 23.81 -31.83
N PHE A 171 -41.84 23.61 -31.29
CA PHE A 171 -43.09 23.74 -32.03
C PHE A 171 -43.79 24.99 -31.55
N THR A 172 -44.05 25.92 -32.47
CA THR A 172 -44.73 27.18 -32.16
C THR A 172 -46.00 27.28 -32.96
N ASP A 173 -47.13 27.46 -32.29
CA ASP A 173 -48.40 27.77 -32.92
C ASP A 173 -48.62 29.29 -32.85
N ARG A 174 -48.47 29.94 -34.00
CA ARG A 174 -48.65 31.39 -34.18
C ARG A 174 -50.14 31.67 -34.42
N GLY A 175 -50.90 31.72 -33.33
CA GLY A 175 -52.28 32.20 -33.32
C GLY A 175 -52.38 33.72 -33.50
N THR A 176 -53.04 34.43 -32.57
CA THR A 176 -52.99 35.90 -32.52
C THR A 176 -51.73 36.39 -31.80
N PRO A 177 -51.25 37.64 -32.00
CA PRO A 177 -50.04 38.17 -31.33
C PRO A 177 -50.06 38.09 -29.78
N LYS A 178 -51.24 37.89 -29.18
CA LYS A 178 -51.45 37.72 -27.73
C LYS A 178 -51.61 36.26 -27.27
N LYS A 179 -51.50 35.26 -28.17
CA LYS A 179 -51.72 33.82 -27.89
C LYS A 179 -50.80 32.94 -28.73
N THR A 180 -49.50 33.16 -28.64
CA THR A 180 -48.50 32.28 -29.26
C THR A 180 -48.18 31.15 -28.28
N SER A 181 -48.53 29.91 -28.62
CA SER A 181 -48.17 28.75 -27.80
C SER A 181 -46.86 28.14 -28.27
N ARG A 182 -46.05 27.64 -27.35
CA ARG A 182 -44.72 27.07 -27.60
C ARG A 182 -44.57 25.76 -26.84
N LEU A 183 -44.17 24.71 -27.54
CA LEU A 183 -43.74 23.43 -26.97
C LEU A 183 -42.27 23.19 -27.31
N LEU A 184 -41.46 23.00 -26.29
CA LEU A 184 -40.07 22.57 -26.41
C LEU A 184 -39.98 21.09 -26.03
N LEU A 185 -39.37 20.27 -26.88
CA LEU A 185 -39.05 18.88 -26.58
C LEU A 185 -37.54 18.68 -26.52
N HIS A 186 -37.08 18.01 -25.49
CA HIS A 186 -35.69 17.73 -25.19
C HIS A 186 -35.47 16.22 -25.18
N GLY A 187 -34.41 15.75 -25.83
CA GLY A 187 -33.94 14.37 -25.77
C GLY A 187 -32.45 14.34 -25.45
N LEU A 188 -32.05 13.47 -24.53
CA LEU A 188 -30.66 13.23 -24.16
C LEU A 188 -30.40 11.73 -24.12
N LEU A 189 -29.28 11.29 -24.70
CA LEU A 189 -28.70 9.97 -24.49
C LEU A 189 -27.20 10.16 -24.32
N ARG A 190 -26.66 9.83 -23.15
CA ARG A 190 -25.29 10.16 -22.75
C ARG A 190 -24.66 9.02 -21.95
N TYR A 191 -23.44 8.66 -22.28
CA TYR A 191 -22.60 7.80 -21.47
C TYR A 191 -21.75 8.67 -20.54
N ASP A 192 -21.73 8.37 -19.25
CA ASP A 192 -21.02 9.09 -18.19
C ASP A 192 -20.00 8.15 -17.52
N GLY A 193 -18.72 8.49 -17.57
CA GLY A 193 -17.67 7.87 -16.76
C GLY A 193 -17.56 8.57 -15.40
N ALA A 194 -18.33 8.13 -14.41
CA ALA A 194 -18.35 8.76 -13.09
C ALA A 194 -18.70 7.77 -11.97
N LYS A 195 -17.99 7.89 -10.85
CA LYS A 195 -18.19 7.07 -9.65
C LYS A 195 -19.01 7.81 -8.59
N LEU A 196 -19.78 7.08 -7.79
CA LEU A 196 -20.46 7.68 -6.64
C LEU A 196 -19.46 8.03 -5.54
N GLU A 197 -19.59 9.24 -5.00
CA GLU A 197 -18.83 9.72 -3.85
C GLU A 197 -19.79 10.29 -2.80
N GLU A 198 -19.36 10.23 -1.55
CA GLU A 198 -20.09 10.80 -0.41
C GLU A 198 -19.16 11.70 0.40
N LYS A 199 -19.68 12.87 0.82
CA LYS A 199 -19.00 13.77 1.75
C LYS A 199 -19.95 14.19 2.87
N THR A 200 -19.51 14.06 4.11
CA THR A 200 -20.30 14.40 5.30
C THR A 200 -19.73 15.63 6.01
N PHE A 201 -20.62 16.47 6.54
CA PHE A 201 -20.30 17.65 7.33
C PHE A 201 -21.13 17.66 8.63
N ILE A 202 -20.58 18.28 9.68
CA ILE A 202 -21.32 18.71 10.86
C ILE A 202 -21.24 20.23 10.92
N GLY A 203 -22.39 20.89 10.81
CA GLY A 203 -22.47 22.31 10.50
C GLY A 203 -21.74 22.59 9.19
N THR A 204 -20.67 23.38 9.27
CA THR A 204 -19.81 23.73 8.12
C THR A 204 -18.46 23.03 8.12
N ARG A 205 -18.24 22.06 9.02
CA ARG A 205 -16.97 21.33 9.15
C ARG A 205 -17.04 20.00 8.43
N ALA A 206 -16.13 19.77 7.49
CA ALA A 206 -16.00 18.47 6.84
C ALA A 206 -15.60 17.40 7.87
N VAL A 207 -16.29 16.26 7.84
CA VAL A 207 -16.00 15.12 8.69
C VAL A 207 -15.23 14.09 7.89
N SER A 208 -14.08 13.66 8.41
CA SER A 208 -13.33 12.54 7.85
C SER A 208 -13.24 11.43 8.89
N LYS A 209 -13.40 10.18 8.45
CA LYS A 209 -13.29 8.99 9.29
C LYS A 209 -12.15 8.13 8.79
N SER A 210 -11.18 7.89 9.66
CA SER A 210 -10.17 6.84 9.47
C SER A 210 -10.58 5.63 10.28
N ARG A 211 -10.47 4.43 9.69
CA ARG A 211 -10.76 3.16 10.34
C ARG A 211 -9.45 2.38 10.45
N LEU A 212 -9.19 1.83 11.63
CA LEU A 212 -8.03 1.00 11.92
C LEU A 212 -8.51 -0.35 12.46
N GLU A 213 -7.96 -1.43 11.93
CA GLU A 213 -8.25 -2.78 12.41
C GLU A 213 -7.58 -3.00 13.76
N LEU A 214 -8.22 -3.79 14.62
CA LEU A 214 -7.64 -4.10 15.94
C LEU A 214 -6.36 -4.91 15.84
N SER A 215 -6.11 -5.63 14.74
CA SER A 215 -4.86 -6.34 14.48
C SER A 215 -3.66 -5.41 14.28
N ASP A 216 -3.88 -4.12 13.99
CA ASP A 216 -2.84 -3.14 13.68
C ASP A 216 -2.21 -2.51 14.94
N MET A 217 -2.30 -3.21 16.07
CA MET A 217 -1.66 -2.82 17.31
C MET A 217 -0.12 -2.81 17.17
N LEU A 218 0.54 -1.93 17.92
CA LEU A 218 1.99 -1.76 17.87
C LEU A 218 2.73 -2.93 18.54
N ARG A 219 3.13 -3.92 17.74
CA ARG A 219 4.04 -5.01 18.15
C ARG A 219 5.48 -4.53 18.23
N GLY A 220 6.27 -5.12 19.13
CA GLY A 220 7.70 -4.80 19.30
C GLY A 220 7.96 -3.44 19.96
N TYR A 221 6.92 -2.76 20.44
CA TYR A 221 6.98 -1.35 20.82
C TYR A 221 7.13 -1.11 22.33
N ALA A 222 6.31 -1.79 23.15
CA ALA A 222 6.28 -1.58 24.59
C ALA A 222 6.24 -2.92 25.33
N PHE A 223 6.95 -2.99 26.46
CA PHE A 223 7.21 -4.22 27.18
C PHE A 223 7.10 -4.08 28.70
N ILE A 224 6.66 -5.16 29.32
CA ILE A 224 6.72 -5.41 30.77
C ILE A 224 7.74 -6.51 31.06
N LEU A 225 8.66 -6.26 31.98
CA LEU A 225 9.62 -7.24 32.46
C LEU A 225 9.02 -8.10 33.58
N PRO A 226 9.43 -9.37 33.73
CA PRO A 226 9.00 -10.25 34.83
C PRO A 226 9.16 -9.61 36.21
N ASP A 227 10.17 -8.77 36.36
CA ASP A 227 10.55 -8.12 37.59
C ASP A 227 10.26 -6.62 37.56
N ASP A 228 9.95 -6.07 38.74
CA ASP A 228 9.92 -4.65 39.04
C ASP A 228 11.00 -4.29 40.08
N ASN A 229 11.09 -3.01 40.44
CA ASN A 229 12.03 -2.46 41.44
C ASN A 229 13.48 -2.93 41.22
N LEU A 230 13.96 -2.74 39.99
CA LEU A 230 15.26 -3.20 39.53
C LEU A 230 16.40 -2.37 40.13
N ASP A 231 17.55 -3.00 40.34
CA ASP A 231 18.75 -2.34 40.90
C ASP A 231 19.33 -1.29 39.94
N THR A 232 19.10 -1.48 38.64
CA THR A 232 19.63 -0.64 37.55
C THR A 232 18.58 -0.45 36.47
N VAL A 233 18.70 0.64 35.69
CA VAL A 233 17.85 0.87 34.52
C VAL A 233 18.11 -0.25 33.50
N PRO A 234 17.07 -0.91 32.97
CA PRO A 234 17.22 -1.94 31.96
C PRO A 234 18.01 -1.47 30.74
N VAL A 235 18.90 -2.33 30.26
CA VAL A 235 19.75 -2.08 29.10
C VAL A 235 19.23 -2.89 27.92
N LEU A 236 18.89 -2.22 26.83
CA LEU A 236 18.33 -2.85 25.63
C LEU A 236 19.42 -3.16 24.59
N TYR A 237 19.37 -4.37 24.05
CA TYR A 237 20.12 -4.81 22.88
C TYR A 237 19.15 -5.05 21.72
N ILE A 238 19.53 -4.54 20.56
CA ILE A 238 18.76 -4.66 19.32
C ILE A 238 19.57 -5.53 18.37
N GLU A 239 18.93 -6.57 17.84
CA GLU A 239 19.53 -7.35 16.76
C GLU A 239 19.79 -6.44 15.55
N ASP A 240 21.03 -6.44 15.06
CA ASP A 240 21.45 -5.62 13.94
C ASP A 240 22.52 -6.39 13.14
N PRO A 241 22.35 -6.61 11.82
CA PRO A 241 23.36 -7.26 11.00
C PRO A 241 24.73 -6.55 11.02
N SER A 242 24.75 -5.25 11.28
CA SER A 242 25.97 -4.44 11.44
C SER A 242 26.42 -4.32 12.90
N GLY A 243 25.82 -5.09 13.81
CA GLY A 243 26.14 -5.13 15.22
C GLY A 243 27.58 -5.57 15.47
N ASP A 244 28.21 -4.92 16.44
CA ASP A 244 29.58 -5.15 16.89
C ASP A 244 29.68 -6.24 17.97
N GLN A 245 28.57 -6.55 18.63
CA GLN A 245 28.48 -7.59 19.65
C GLN A 245 27.93 -8.87 19.05
N VAL A 246 28.52 -10.00 19.43
CA VAL A 246 28.12 -11.33 18.95
C VAL A 246 27.70 -12.18 20.14
N ASP A 247 26.63 -12.93 19.99
CA ASP A 247 26.17 -13.89 21.00
C ASP A 247 26.81 -15.27 20.85
N GLU A 248 26.49 -16.21 21.74
CA GLU A 248 27.02 -17.57 21.72
C GLU A 248 26.61 -18.41 20.49
N LEU A 249 25.66 -17.92 19.68
CA LEU A 249 25.18 -18.53 18.44
C LEU A 249 25.51 -17.70 17.20
N ASN A 250 26.45 -16.77 17.31
CA ASN A 250 26.85 -15.86 16.25
C ASN A 250 25.77 -14.87 15.78
N GLY A 251 24.70 -14.67 16.55
CA GLY A 251 23.77 -13.57 16.33
C GLY A 251 24.45 -12.23 16.60
N ARG A 252 24.23 -11.24 15.72
CA ARG A 252 24.80 -9.90 15.85
C ARG A 252 23.84 -8.93 16.52
N TRP A 253 24.37 -8.22 17.49
CA TRP A 253 23.64 -7.30 18.34
C TRP A 253 24.38 -5.98 18.42
N ARG A 254 23.62 -4.91 18.63
CA ARG A 254 24.15 -3.63 19.06
C ARG A 254 23.42 -3.17 20.32
N LEU A 255 24.11 -2.35 21.09
CA LEU A 255 23.49 -1.62 22.18
C LEU A 255 22.50 -0.60 21.61
N ALA A 256 21.29 -0.53 22.18
CA ALA A 256 20.34 0.52 21.84
C ALA A 256 20.86 1.88 22.35
N LYS A 257 20.69 2.92 21.55
CA LYS A 257 21.04 4.29 21.99
C LYS A 257 20.02 4.76 23.01
N THR A 258 20.42 5.65 23.91
CA THR A 258 19.51 6.26 24.90
C THR A 258 18.36 7.04 24.28
N SER A 259 18.48 7.48 23.02
CA SER A 259 17.40 8.12 22.26
C SER A 259 16.44 7.14 21.58
N GLU A 260 16.78 5.84 21.53
CA GLU A 260 16.02 4.82 20.83
C GLU A 260 15.00 4.09 21.72
N TYR A 261 15.16 4.17 23.03
CA TYR A 261 14.23 3.57 23.99
C TYR A 261 14.18 4.35 25.31
N ALA A 262 13.07 4.19 26.03
CA ALA A 262 12.89 4.61 27.41
C ALA A 262 12.66 3.37 28.29
N ALA A 263 13.14 3.42 29.53
CA ALA A 263 12.95 2.31 30.48
C ALA A 263 12.73 2.81 31.90
N SER A 264 11.96 2.04 32.69
CA SER A 264 11.72 2.29 34.11
C SER A 264 12.21 1.11 34.94
N ALA A 265 13.20 1.35 35.80
CA ALA A 265 13.67 0.37 36.77
C ALA A 265 12.60 0.05 37.83
N ARG A 266 11.86 1.08 38.28
CA ARG A 266 10.81 0.94 39.31
C ARG A 266 9.70 0.02 38.85
N TYR A 267 9.18 0.25 37.64
CA TYR A 267 8.04 -0.50 37.12
C TYR A 267 8.44 -1.66 36.21
N GLY A 268 9.73 -1.87 35.94
CA GLY A 268 10.18 -2.90 34.99
C GLY A 268 9.53 -2.74 33.62
N LEU A 269 9.47 -1.51 33.10
CA LEU A 269 8.84 -1.19 31.81
C LEU A 269 9.89 -0.74 30.81
N LEU A 270 9.67 -1.04 29.53
CA LEU A 270 10.53 -0.63 28.43
C LEU A 270 9.68 -0.22 27.22
N GLU A 271 10.05 0.87 26.56
CA GLU A 271 9.34 1.41 25.40
C GLU A 271 10.33 1.88 24.34
N ILE A 272 10.11 1.48 23.08
CA ILE A 272 10.90 1.92 21.94
C ILE A 272 10.41 3.28 21.49
N THR A 273 11.28 4.29 21.49
CA THR A 273 10.94 5.68 21.16
C THR A 273 11.29 6.04 19.72
N SER A 274 12.08 5.21 19.04
CA SER A 274 12.54 5.45 17.66
C SER A 274 11.91 4.48 16.66
N ALA A 275 11.31 5.02 15.60
CA ALA A 275 10.82 4.23 14.48
C ALA A 275 11.94 3.42 13.81
N ALA A 276 13.18 3.95 13.77
CA ALA A 276 14.33 3.24 13.22
C ALA A 276 14.73 2.02 14.05
N ALA A 277 14.62 2.10 15.37
CA ALA A 277 14.87 0.97 16.27
C ALA A 277 13.78 -0.10 16.11
N LEU A 278 12.52 0.32 15.97
CA LEU A 278 11.38 -0.57 15.72
C LEU A 278 11.48 -1.27 14.36
N SER A 279 12.02 -0.59 13.33
CA SER A 279 12.21 -1.18 12.00
C SER A 279 13.45 -2.06 11.88
N ALA A 280 14.51 -1.75 12.64
CA ALA A 280 15.78 -2.48 12.60
C ALA A 280 15.74 -3.74 13.49
N GLY A 281 15.14 -3.64 14.67
CA GLY A 281 15.11 -4.71 15.65
C GLY A 281 14.24 -5.86 15.20
N LYS A 282 14.86 -6.95 14.77
CA LYS A 282 14.17 -8.20 14.44
C LYS A 282 14.02 -9.11 15.68
N ARG A 283 14.94 -8.96 16.63
CA ARG A 283 14.89 -9.46 18.01
C ARG A 283 15.33 -8.38 18.99
N LEU A 284 14.76 -8.40 20.18
CA LEU A 284 15.09 -7.48 21.27
C LEU A 284 15.47 -8.29 22.50
N ALA A 285 16.61 -7.95 23.10
CA ALA A 285 17.08 -8.57 24.34
C ALA A 285 17.36 -7.50 25.40
N VAL A 286 17.13 -7.83 26.67
CA VAL A 286 17.29 -6.89 27.78
C VAL A 286 18.17 -7.48 28.86
N ALA A 287 19.10 -6.67 29.37
CA ALA A 287 19.88 -6.96 30.56
C ALA A 287 19.41 -6.09 31.71
N TYR A 288 19.18 -6.68 32.88
CA TYR A 288 18.83 -5.96 34.10
C TYR A 288 19.23 -6.75 35.34
N LYS A 289 19.29 -6.07 36.49
CA LYS A 289 19.67 -6.67 37.78
C LYS A 289 18.59 -6.48 38.83
N LYS A 290 18.48 -7.44 39.74
CA LYS A 290 17.59 -7.35 40.91
C LYS A 290 18.21 -8.09 42.09
N ASN A 291 18.28 -7.43 43.23
CA ASN A 291 18.88 -7.98 44.45
C ASN A 291 20.31 -8.52 44.23
N GLY A 292 21.08 -7.91 43.33
CA GLY A 292 22.45 -8.32 42.97
C GLY A 292 22.57 -9.47 41.98
N ASP A 293 21.47 -10.11 41.56
CA ASP A 293 21.46 -11.12 40.50
C ASP A 293 21.54 -10.45 39.12
N ASN A 294 22.38 -10.99 38.22
CA ASN A 294 22.53 -10.50 36.85
C ASN A 294 21.55 -11.17 35.86
N ALA A 295 20.87 -12.24 36.28
CA ALA A 295 19.86 -12.94 35.47
C ALA A 295 18.61 -13.29 36.32
N PRO A 296 17.98 -12.30 36.99
CA PRO A 296 16.87 -12.55 37.93
C PRO A 296 15.65 -13.23 37.28
N TRP A 297 15.46 -13.07 35.97
CA TRP A 297 14.39 -13.72 35.21
C TRP A 297 14.45 -15.25 35.25
N LEU A 298 15.62 -15.86 35.45
CA LEU A 298 15.75 -17.31 35.60
C LEU A 298 14.91 -17.85 36.77
N ASN A 299 14.62 -17.00 37.77
CA ASN A 299 13.78 -17.34 38.92
C ASN A 299 12.35 -16.79 38.78
N SER A 300 12.18 -15.60 38.18
CA SER A 300 10.87 -14.91 38.15
C SER A 300 9.96 -15.34 36.99
N LEU A 301 10.50 -15.88 35.89
CA LEU A 301 9.70 -16.31 34.73
C LEU A 301 8.74 -17.44 35.06
N GLY A 302 9.24 -18.49 35.72
CA GLY A 302 8.48 -19.73 35.89
C GLY A 302 8.17 -20.43 34.57
N ALA A 303 7.04 -21.13 34.51
CA ALA A 303 6.50 -21.72 33.28
C ALA A 303 4.99 -21.49 33.19
N TYR A 304 4.43 -21.61 31.98
CA TYR A 304 2.99 -21.38 31.74
C TYR A 304 2.11 -22.41 32.49
N GLY A 305 2.56 -23.67 32.58
CA GLY A 305 1.79 -24.80 33.09
C GLY A 305 0.69 -25.25 32.14
N ASP A 306 -0.20 -26.12 32.64
CA ASP A 306 -1.33 -26.64 31.87
C ASP A 306 -2.59 -25.73 31.93
N THR A 307 -3.60 -26.06 31.11
CA THR A 307 -4.89 -25.35 31.08
C THR A 307 -5.85 -25.76 32.23
N SER A 308 -5.40 -26.67 33.10
CA SER A 308 -6.16 -27.20 34.24
C SER A 308 -5.86 -26.46 35.56
N GLY A 309 -4.70 -25.79 35.62
CA GLY A 309 -4.37 -24.79 36.63
C GLY A 309 -3.50 -25.28 37.79
N ASN A 310 -2.77 -26.38 37.63
CA ASN A 310 -1.98 -26.99 38.70
C ASN A 310 -0.52 -26.47 38.76
N ASN A 311 -0.02 -26.27 40.00
CA ASN A 311 1.37 -26.31 40.51
C ASN A 311 2.53 -25.70 39.68
N VAL A 312 2.34 -24.54 39.06
CA VAL A 312 3.45 -23.73 38.55
C VAL A 312 3.30 -22.29 39.03
N SER A 313 4.39 -21.62 39.38
CA SER A 313 4.45 -20.23 39.86
C SER A 313 5.37 -19.38 38.97
N GLY A 314 5.13 -18.06 38.92
CA GLY A 314 5.96 -17.12 38.18
C GLY A 314 5.18 -16.31 37.15
N PHE A 315 5.86 -15.38 36.49
CA PHE A 315 5.27 -14.45 35.53
C PHE A 315 4.49 -15.15 34.39
N LEU A 316 5.06 -16.20 33.80
CA LEU A 316 4.43 -16.91 32.68
C LEU A 316 3.13 -17.62 33.09
N ARG A 317 3.01 -18.05 34.35
CA ARG A 317 1.78 -18.62 34.88
C ARG A 317 0.67 -17.58 34.95
N GLU A 318 0.99 -16.35 35.35
CA GLU A 318 0.03 -15.25 35.41
C GLU A 318 -0.46 -14.89 34.00
N VAL A 319 0.45 -14.85 33.03
CA VAL A 319 0.09 -14.67 31.61
C VAL A 319 -0.84 -15.79 31.12
N GLN A 320 -0.53 -17.06 31.43
CA GLN A 320 -1.41 -18.18 31.09
C GLN A 320 -2.79 -18.09 31.76
N ALA A 321 -2.86 -17.56 32.99
CA ALA A 321 -4.12 -17.39 33.71
C ALA A 321 -5.03 -16.35 33.02
N VAL A 322 -4.46 -15.24 32.55
CA VAL A 322 -5.21 -14.21 31.81
C VAL A 322 -5.77 -14.75 30.49
N PHE A 323 -4.98 -15.51 29.73
CA PHE A 323 -5.45 -16.16 28.50
C PHE A 323 -6.44 -17.32 28.76
N ASN A 324 -6.50 -17.86 29.97
CA ASN A 324 -7.49 -18.88 30.36
C ASN A 324 -8.80 -18.27 30.87
N ALA A 325 -8.83 -16.98 31.22
CA ALA A 325 -10.02 -16.27 31.67
C ALA A 325 -10.98 -15.94 30.51
N SER A 326 -10.56 -16.17 29.26
CA SER A 326 -11.36 -15.95 28.05
C SER A 326 -12.61 -16.84 27.98
N ARG A 327 -13.71 -16.25 27.49
CA ARG A 327 -14.96 -16.98 27.28
C ARG A 327 -14.85 -17.86 26.03
N GLY A 328 -14.96 -19.18 26.19
CA GLY A 328 -15.23 -20.12 25.09
C GLY A 328 -14.05 -20.97 24.61
N VAL A 329 -12.84 -20.42 24.53
CA VAL A 329 -11.64 -21.16 24.09
C VAL A 329 -10.51 -20.97 25.10
N LYS A 330 -10.00 -22.08 25.63
CA LYS A 330 -8.77 -22.10 26.43
C LYS A 330 -7.57 -22.21 25.49
N ILE A 331 -6.67 -21.24 25.54
CA ILE A 331 -5.46 -21.21 24.72
C ILE A 331 -4.27 -21.66 25.56
N SER A 332 -3.59 -22.72 25.13
CA SER A 332 -2.30 -23.12 25.71
C SER A 332 -1.17 -22.33 25.08
N LEU A 333 -0.56 -21.41 25.83
CA LEU A 333 0.50 -20.55 25.33
C LEU A 333 1.79 -21.33 25.03
N ILE A 334 1.98 -22.50 25.66
CA ILE A 334 3.08 -23.44 25.38
C ILE A 334 3.04 -24.01 23.95
N ASN A 335 1.96 -23.81 23.21
CA ASN A 335 1.82 -24.28 21.82
C ASN A 335 2.28 -23.22 20.81
N TYR A 336 2.73 -22.06 21.27
CA TYR A 336 3.17 -20.94 20.45
C TYR A 336 4.69 -20.75 20.56
N PRO A 337 5.38 -20.45 19.45
CA PRO A 337 6.79 -20.08 19.45
C PRO A 337 7.07 -18.93 20.43
N GLN A 338 8.14 -19.05 21.21
CA GLN A 338 8.56 -18.06 22.20
C GLN A 338 9.79 -17.26 21.71
N PRO A 339 9.95 -15.99 22.13
CA PRO A 339 11.10 -15.18 21.73
C PRO A 339 12.41 -15.80 22.22
N GLY A 340 13.40 -15.94 21.33
CA GLY A 340 14.69 -16.54 21.64
C GLY A 340 14.66 -18.06 21.85
N GLN A 341 13.53 -18.72 21.58
CA GLN A 341 13.43 -20.18 21.55
C GLN A 341 14.26 -20.74 20.39
N LYS A 342 15.03 -21.80 20.67
CA LYS A 342 15.98 -22.38 19.72
C LYS A 342 15.62 -23.80 19.27
N ASP A 343 14.74 -24.48 20.01
CA ASP A 343 14.43 -25.90 19.78
C ASP A 343 12.92 -26.12 19.65
N SER A 344 12.53 -26.76 18.53
CA SER A 344 11.15 -27.14 18.25
C SER A 344 10.63 -28.26 19.16
N ALA A 345 11.51 -29.10 19.71
CA ALA A 345 11.15 -30.14 20.66
C ALA A 345 10.59 -29.57 21.97
N ASN A 346 10.86 -28.29 22.26
CA ASN A 346 10.32 -27.61 23.43
C ASN A 346 8.86 -27.20 23.26
N LEU A 347 8.25 -27.23 22.07
CA LEU A 347 6.81 -26.96 21.92
C LEU A 347 5.98 -28.02 22.68
N TYR A 348 4.82 -27.61 23.20
CA TYR A 348 3.88 -28.50 23.91
C TYR A 348 4.38 -29.04 25.26
N ILE A 349 5.51 -28.56 25.78
CA ILE A 349 6.02 -28.90 27.12
C ILE A 349 6.30 -27.63 27.96
N ASP A 350 6.41 -27.79 29.28
CA ASP A 350 6.63 -26.68 30.22
C ASP A 350 7.96 -25.93 30.01
N SER A 351 8.89 -26.52 29.26
CA SER A 351 10.15 -25.89 28.85
C SER A 351 9.99 -24.93 27.66
N ASN A 352 8.78 -24.78 27.09
CA ASN A 352 8.50 -23.76 26.09
C ASN A 352 8.39 -22.36 26.72
N ILE A 353 9.52 -21.73 26.99
CA ILE A 353 9.59 -20.40 27.61
C ILE A 353 10.50 -19.48 26.79
N PRO A 354 10.38 -18.14 26.97
CA PRO A 354 11.32 -17.19 26.40
C PRO A 354 12.79 -17.52 26.71
N GLY A 355 13.64 -17.43 25.68
CA GLY A 355 15.06 -17.76 25.75
C GLY A 355 15.93 -16.64 26.33
N SER A 356 17.13 -17.01 26.76
CA SER A 356 18.19 -16.07 27.14
C SER A 356 19.40 -16.20 26.20
N VAL A 357 20.15 -15.11 26.09
CA VAL A 357 21.33 -14.99 25.24
C VAL A 357 22.44 -14.28 26.00
N LYS A 358 23.71 -14.65 25.77
CA LYS A 358 24.88 -14.02 26.37
C LYS A 358 25.56 -13.13 25.34
N ILE A 359 25.28 -11.83 25.39
CA ILE A 359 25.83 -10.84 24.47
C ILE A 359 27.10 -10.26 25.10
N ALA A 360 28.26 -10.57 24.51
CA ALA A 360 29.56 -10.10 24.98
C ALA A 360 29.81 -10.37 26.48
N GLY A 361 29.40 -11.54 26.95
CA GLY A 361 29.52 -11.95 28.35
C GLY A 361 28.35 -11.56 29.25
N THR A 362 27.49 -10.64 28.82
CA THR A 362 26.31 -10.16 29.56
C THR A 362 25.10 -11.04 29.32
N ASP A 363 24.52 -11.60 30.39
CA ASP A 363 23.27 -12.35 30.29
C ASP A 363 22.11 -11.40 29.97
N CYS A 364 21.31 -11.76 28.96
CA CYS A 364 20.18 -10.98 28.48
C CYS A 364 18.97 -11.89 28.26
N LEU A 365 17.78 -11.43 28.62
CA LEU A 365 16.50 -12.06 28.31
C LEU A 365 16.02 -11.59 26.93
N VAL A 366 15.67 -12.51 26.02
CA VAL A 366 15.04 -12.14 24.74
C VAL A 366 13.57 -11.84 24.99
N ILE A 367 13.19 -10.57 24.89
CA ILE A 367 11.84 -10.09 25.20
C ILE A 367 10.94 -9.98 23.97
N TRP A 368 11.51 -10.03 22.77
CA TRP A 368 10.72 -9.95 21.56
C TRP A 368 11.42 -10.55 20.37
N GLU A 369 10.62 -11.19 19.52
CA GLU A 369 11.03 -11.71 18.23
C GLU A 369 9.82 -11.74 17.29
N LYS A 370 9.97 -11.16 16.10
CA LYS A 370 8.90 -11.14 15.11
C LYS A 370 8.42 -12.57 14.78
N GLY A 371 7.11 -12.80 14.88
CA GLY A 371 6.48 -14.10 14.58
C GLY A 371 6.30 -15.00 15.80
N THR A 372 6.84 -14.62 16.97
CA THR A 372 6.62 -15.33 18.24
C THR A 372 5.47 -14.71 19.03
N PHE A 373 4.96 -15.45 20.03
CA PHE A 373 4.18 -14.86 21.10
C PHE A 373 5.14 -14.35 22.16
N SER A 374 5.21 -13.03 22.37
CA SER A 374 5.95 -12.47 23.50
C SER A 374 5.02 -12.23 24.69
N PRO A 375 5.26 -12.88 25.85
CA PRO A 375 4.50 -12.63 27.07
C PRO A 375 4.83 -11.26 27.70
N PHE A 376 5.83 -10.56 27.17
CA PHE A 376 6.27 -9.26 27.68
C PHE A 376 5.63 -8.11 26.93
N GLU A 377 5.02 -8.35 25.76
CA GLU A 377 4.47 -7.27 24.94
C GLU A 377 3.22 -6.63 25.53
N ARG A 378 3.19 -5.30 25.49
CA ARG A 378 2.02 -4.50 25.79
C ARG A 378 1.31 -4.13 24.49
N LEU A 379 0.24 -4.85 24.20
CA LEU A 379 -0.48 -4.83 22.93
C LEU A 379 -1.82 -4.08 23.03
N SER A 380 -1.85 -3.05 23.87
CA SER A 380 -2.97 -2.11 24.04
C SER A 380 -2.83 -0.85 23.17
N ARG A 381 -1.69 -0.67 22.47
CA ARG A 381 -1.32 0.60 21.84
C ARG A 381 -1.47 0.60 20.33
N TYR A 382 -1.91 1.73 19.78
CA TYR A 382 -2.18 1.94 18.36
C TYR A 382 -1.60 3.29 17.91
N ARG A 383 -1.10 3.36 16.68
CA ARG A 383 -0.69 4.63 16.07
C ARG A 383 -1.81 5.14 15.17
N LEU A 384 -2.26 6.36 15.43
CA LEU A 384 -3.35 7.03 14.75
C LEU A 384 -2.91 8.44 14.36
N GLN A 385 -2.98 8.75 13.06
CA GLN A 385 -2.86 10.13 12.59
C GLN A 385 -4.18 10.86 12.85
N SER A 386 -4.35 11.32 14.08
CA SER A 386 -5.54 12.06 14.49
C SER A 386 -5.22 13.56 14.47
N GLY A 387 -6.06 14.36 13.81
CA GLY A 387 -5.92 15.82 13.85
C GLY A 387 -6.24 16.36 15.24
N THR A 388 -5.86 17.61 15.55
CA THR A 388 -6.05 18.26 16.86
C THR A 388 -7.51 18.26 17.35
N ASN A 389 -8.47 18.22 16.43
CA ASN A 389 -9.90 18.08 16.71
C ASN A 389 -10.40 16.73 16.21
N SER A 390 -10.02 15.66 16.89
CA SER A 390 -10.46 14.31 16.56
C SER A 390 -11.04 13.57 17.76
N THR A 391 -12.04 12.74 17.50
CA THR A 391 -12.58 11.79 18.48
C THR A 391 -12.22 10.39 18.03
N VAL A 392 -11.55 9.63 18.89
CA VAL A 392 -11.18 8.24 18.65
C VAL A 392 -12.09 7.35 19.48
N LYS A 393 -12.75 6.39 18.83
CA LYS A 393 -13.72 5.50 19.46
C LYS A 393 -13.53 4.07 19.00
N LEU A 394 -13.84 3.12 19.87
CA LEU A 394 -14.01 1.73 19.49
C LEU A 394 -15.47 1.50 19.11
N VAL A 395 -15.74 1.03 17.89
CA VAL A 395 -17.11 0.82 17.40
C VAL A 395 -17.29 -0.60 16.90
N LYS A 396 -18.52 -1.10 16.95
CA LYS A 396 -18.85 -2.39 16.32
C LYS A 396 -18.89 -2.27 14.81
N THR A 397 -18.40 -3.28 14.11
CA THR A 397 -18.40 -3.27 12.64
C THR A 397 -19.79 -3.58 12.08
N SER A 398 -20.59 -4.37 12.80
CA SER A 398 -21.95 -4.78 12.42
C SER A 398 -22.98 -3.64 12.38
N ASP A 399 -22.98 -2.76 13.39
CA ASP A 399 -24.01 -1.72 13.55
C ASP A 399 -23.45 -0.30 13.76
N GLY A 400 -22.12 -0.15 13.87
CA GLY A 400 -21.46 1.14 14.08
C GLY A 400 -21.63 1.71 15.50
N THR A 401 -22.18 0.94 16.45
CA THR A 401 -22.36 1.40 17.84
C THR A 401 -21.04 1.49 18.58
N GLU A 402 -20.88 2.53 19.39
CA GLU A 402 -19.71 2.72 20.24
C GLU A 402 -19.69 1.69 21.38
N SER A 403 -18.51 1.13 21.66
CA SER A 403 -18.31 0.26 22.81
C SER A 403 -18.12 1.09 24.08
N SER A 404 -19.00 0.91 25.06
CA SER A 404 -18.88 1.56 26.38
C SER A 404 -17.87 0.91 27.32
N ASP A 405 -17.45 -0.33 27.01
CA ASP A 405 -16.56 -1.12 27.86
C ASP A 405 -15.09 -0.68 27.73
N PHE A 406 -14.78 0.11 26.69
CA PHE A 406 -13.42 0.49 26.36
C PHE A 406 -13.32 1.96 25.99
N ALA A 407 -12.17 2.56 26.29
CA ALA A 407 -11.80 3.91 25.90
C ALA A 407 -10.45 3.89 25.17
N LEU A 408 -10.26 4.80 24.21
CA LEU A 408 -8.98 5.04 23.55
C LEU A 408 -8.44 6.38 24.01
N GLU A 409 -7.39 6.35 24.82
CA GLU A 409 -6.78 7.55 25.40
C GLU A 409 -5.43 7.86 24.76
N PRO A 410 -5.13 9.13 24.42
CA PRO A 410 -3.80 9.51 23.98
C PRO A 410 -2.75 9.14 25.02
N LEU A 411 -1.61 8.59 24.60
CA LEU A 411 -0.55 8.16 25.51
C LEU A 411 0.00 9.32 26.36
N SER A 412 -0.06 10.56 25.86
CA SER A 412 0.27 11.77 26.61
C SER A 412 -0.58 11.96 27.87
N ASN A 413 -1.81 11.43 27.88
CA ASN A 413 -2.73 11.48 29.01
C ASN A 413 -2.52 10.29 29.96
N VAL A 414 -1.82 9.25 29.48
CA VAL A 414 -1.58 7.98 30.17
C VAL A 414 -0.11 7.96 30.64
N SER A 415 0.22 8.82 31.60
CA SER A 415 1.61 9.02 32.09
C SER A 415 2.09 7.88 32.99
N THR A 416 3.04 7.05 32.53
CA THR A 416 3.58 5.90 33.31
C THR A 416 5.09 5.82 33.44
N LEU A 417 5.83 6.53 32.59
CA LEU A 417 7.29 6.44 32.51
C LEU A 417 8.00 7.75 32.90
N ASN A 418 7.23 8.80 33.25
CA ASN A 418 7.77 10.06 33.74
C ASN A 418 8.08 9.95 35.25
N ASP A 419 9.11 9.18 35.62
CA ASP A 419 9.63 9.20 36.98
C ASP A 419 11.16 9.32 36.96
N THR A 420 11.69 10.22 37.79
CA THR A 420 13.12 10.57 37.79
C THR A 420 13.86 9.59 38.68
N VAL A 421 14.66 8.68 38.10
CA VAL A 421 15.56 7.84 38.89
C VAL A 421 16.74 8.70 39.35
N GLN A 422 16.76 9.10 40.63
CA GLN A 422 17.97 9.64 41.24
C GLN A 422 18.97 8.50 41.51
N SER A 423 19.86 8.26 40.56
CA SER A 423 21.13 7.59 40.87
C SER A 423 22.11 8.65 41.36
N GLY A 424 22.78 8.40 42.49
CA GLY A 424 23.74 9.31 43.09
C GLY A 424 24.69 9.91 42.03
N THR A 425 24.76 11.24 42.00
CA THR A 425 25.60 12.13 41.16
C THR A 425 25.22 12.39 39.69
N SER A 426 24.12 11.86 39.15
CA SER A 426 23.55 12.39 37.89
C SER A 426 22.05 12.13 37.77
N SER A 427 21.27 13.19 37.74
CA SER A 427 19.84 13.18 37.46
C SER A 427 19.59 13.02 35.96
N ASP A 428 19.41 11.78 35.50
CA ASP A 428 18.93 11.52 34.14
C ASP A 428 17.41 11.42 34.17
N THR A 429 16.75 12.51 33.77
CA THR A 429 15.32 12.51 33.44
C THR A 429 15.11 11.67 32.19
N VAL A 430 14.51 10.48 32.34
CA VAL A 430 14.01 9.70 31.21
C VAL A 430 12.76 10.39 30.68
N GLN A 431 12.90 11.15 29.58
CA GLN A 431 11.75 11.71 28.89
C GLN A 431 11.10 10.62 28.05
N THR A 432 9.82 10.36 28.30
CA THR A 432 9.00 9.62 27.33
C THR A 432 8.84 10.45 26.07
N SER A 433 9.06 9.82 24.93
CA SER A 433 8.51 10.32 23.67
C SER A 433 7.02 9.95 23.63
N ALA A 434 6.21 10.51 24.52
CA ALA A 434 4.76 10.38 24.44
C ALA A 434 4.30 11.08 23.16
N SER A 435 4.27 10.32 22.06
CA SER A 435 3.88 10.85 20.77
C SER A 435 2.38 11.12 20.78
N SER A 436 1.98 12.30 20.31
CA SER A 436 0.57 12.70 20.22
C SER A 436 -0.24 11.82 19.26
N ASP A 437 0.42 10.97 18.48
CA ASP A 437 -0.19 10.05 17.53
C ASP A 437 -0.41 8.63 18.10
N THR A 438 -0.03 8.37 19.36
CA THR A 438 -0.13 7.04 19.95
C THR A 438 -1.26 7.02 20.98
N TYR A 439 -2.15 6.04 20.85
CA TYR A 439 -3.31 5.85 21.72
C TYR A 439 -3.21 4.51 22.42
N GLU A 440 -3.71 4.45 23.65
CA GLU A 440 -3.84 3.24 24.42
C GLU A 440 -5.32 2.87 24.62
N LEU A 441 -5.66 1.61 24.32
CA LEU A 441 -6.96 1.02 24.56
C LEU A 441 -7.06 0.58 26.03
N LEU A 442 -8.02 1.14 26.75
CA LEU A 442 -8.23 0.93 28.18
C LEU A 442 -9.60 0.33 28.44
N GLN A 443 -9.71 -0.51 29.47
CA GLN A 443 -10.99 -0.98 30.00
C GLN A 443 -11.58 0.09 30.93
N THR A 444 -12.84 0.50 30.71
CA THR A 444 -13.46 1.60 31.47
C THR A 444 -13.87 1.21 32.89
N ASN A 445 -14.01 -0.08 33.17
CA ASN A 445 -14.45 -0.63 34.44
C ASN A 445 -13.31 -1.03 35.39
N ARG A 446 -12.05 -0.67 35.07
CA ARG A 446 -10.86 -1.08 35.81
C ARG A 446 -9.96 0.12 36.11
N SER A 447 -9.28 0.08 37.25
CA SER A 447 -8.22 1.05 37.53
C SER A 447 -7.04 0.79 36.59
N TYR A 448 -6.46 1.85 36.07
CA TYR A 448 -5.28 1.74 35.23
C TYR A 448 -4.05 1.36 36.07
N ASP A 449 -3.43 0.24 35.72
CA ASP A 449 -2.12 -0.19 36.21
C ASP A 449 -1.29 -0.65 34.99
N PRO A 450 -0.11 -0.04 34.75
CA PRO A 450 0.72 -0.39 33.60
C PRO A 450 1.36 -1.77 33.65
N ARG A 451 1.42 -2.42 34.83
CA ARG A 451 1.94 -3.79 34.96
C ARG A 451 0.85 -4.85 34.92
N ASP A 452 -0.42 -4.44 34.95
CA ASP A 452 -1.54 -5.37 34.89
C ASP A 452 -1.62 -6.01 33.49
N LEU A 453 -1.59 -7.34 33.45
CA LEU A 453 -1.58 -8.12 32.23
C LEU A 453 -2.87 -7.94 31.41
N GLU A 454 -4.01 -7.67 32.04
CA GLU A 454 -5.23 -7.33 31.31
C GLU A 454 -5.20 -5.92 30.71
N THR A 455 -4.38 -5.00 31.26
CA THR A 455 -4.09 -3.71 30.61
C THR A 455 -3.14 -3.90 29.42
N CYS A 456 -2.26 -4.91 29.46
CA CYS A 456 -1.40 -5.25 28.33
C CYS A 456 -2.18 -5.88 27.17
N TRP A 457 -3.23 -6.64 27.47
CA TRP A 457 -4.12 -7.27 26.49
C TRP A 457 -5.60 -6.97 26.78
N PRO A 458 -6.08 -5.73 26.52
CA PRO A 458 -7.41 -5.26 26.95
C PRO A 458 -8.59 -6.12 26.48
N LEU A 459 -8.45 -6.77 25.33
CA LEU A 459 -9.49 -7.58 24.69
C LEU A 459 -9.32 -9.08 24.93
N VAL A 460 -8.35 -9.52 25.75
CA VAL A 460 -7.99 -10.95 25.88
C VAL A 460 -9.15 -11.82 26.32
N ASN A 461 -10.05 -11.29 27.16
CA ASN A 461 -11.21 -12.02 27.65
C ASN A 461 -12.30 -12.25 26.57
N LYS A 462 -12.30 -11.44 25.49
CA LYS A 462 -13.27 -11.50 24.38
C LYS A 462 -12.65 -12.10 23.11
N TYR A 463 -11.42 -11.70 22.77
CA TYR A 463 -10.70 -12.06 21.55
C TYR A 463 -9.23 -12.38 21.85
N PRO A 464 -8.93 -13.46 22.59
CA PRO A 464 -7.55 -13.78 22.99
C PRO A 464 -6.65 -14.10 21.79
N GLU A 465 -7.21 -14.63 20.70
CA GLU A 465 -6.48 -14.94 19.46
C GLU A 465 -5.83 -13.70 18.83
N LEU A 466 -6.40 -12.51 19.03
CA LEU A 466 -5.90 -11.24 18.51
C LEU A 466 -4.42 -10.96 18.88
N TYR A 467 -3.99 -11.48 20.04
CA TYR A 467 -2.65 -11.24 20.58
C TYR A 467 -1.65 -12.35 20.24
N LEU A 468 -2.09 -13.39 19.55
CA LEU A 468 -1.27 -14.53 19.17
C LEU A 468 -0.71 -14.33 17.76
N PRO A 469 0.48 -14.88 17.44
CA PRO A 469 0.99 -14.84 16.08
C PRO A 469 0.03 -15.57 15.12
N GLY A 470 -0.10 -15.04 13.88
CA GLY A 470 -0.88 -15.62 12.76
C GLY A 470 -2.40 -15.62 12.90
N SER A 471 -2.99 -14.72 13.70
CA SER A 471 -4.43 -14.64 14.00
C SER A 471 -5.30 -13.88 12.98
N SER A 472 -4.85 -13.73 11.73
CA SER A 472 -5.51 -12.89 10.71
C SER A 472 -6.91 -13.36 10.26
N SER A 473 -7.46 -14.44 10.82
CA SER A 473 -8.75 -15.02 10.43
C SER A 473 -9.90 -14.84 11.43
N THR A 474 -9.72 -14.12 12.55
CA THR A 474 -10.82 -13.91 13.50
C THR A 474 -11.74 -12.80 12.98
N SER A 475 -13.01 -13.12 12.71
CA SER A 475 -14.04 -12.12 12.40
C SER A 475 -14.29 -11.25 13.63
N LEU A 476 -13.64 -10.09 13.70
CA LEU A 476 -13.81 -9.12 14.77
C LEU A 476 -15.01 -8.23 14.48
N ASP A 477 -15.95 -8.16 15.43
CA ASP A 477 -17.07 -7.20 15.39
C ASP A 477 -16.66 -5.85 16.01
N LEU A 478 -15.39 -5.47 15.93
CA LEU A 478 -14.88 -4.24 16.55
C LEU A 478 -13.78 -3.63 15.67
N GLN A 479 -13.81 -2.31 15.52
CA GLN A 479 -12.79 -1.52 14.82
C GLN A 479 -12.56 -0.18 15.53
N ILE A 480 -11.38 0.38 15.37
CA ILE A 480 -11.06 1.72 15.87
C ILE A 480 -11.46 2.74 14.79
N VAL A 481 -12.22 3.76 15.18
CA VAL A 481 -12.63 4.86 14.29
C VAL A 481 -12.12 6.18 14.84
N ALA A 482 -11.21 6.80 14.10
CA ALA A 482 -10.79 8.17 14.33
C ALA A 482 -11.62 9.11 13.45
N THR A 483 -12.42 9.97 14.07
CA THR A 483 -13.20 11.00 13.38
C THR A 483 -12.53 12.34 13.53
N SER A 484 -12.09 12.97 12.44
CA SER A 484 -11.48 14.30 12.44
C SER A 484 -12.40 15.34 11.83
N TYR A 485 -12.39 16.54 12.41
CA TYR A 485 -13.17 17.67 11.94
C TYR A 485 -12.26 18.70 11.26
N GLY A 486 -12.57 19.03 10.00
CA GLY A 486 -11.93 20.13 9.30
C GLY A 486 -12.28 21.49 9.89
N SER A 487 -11.60 22.53 9.41
CA SER A 487 -11.96 23.92 9.74
C SER A 487 -13.37 24.26 9.24
N PRO A 488 -14.13 25.13 9.94
CA PRO A 488 -15.37 25.69 9.40
C PRO A 488 -15.11 26.36 8.04
N GLY A 489 -15.93 26.08 7.04
CA GLY A 489 -15.77 26.66 5.71
C GLY A 489 -16.93 26.39 4.78
N ALA A 490 -16.75 26.69 3.49
CA ALA A 490 -17.75 26.38 2.48
C ALA A 490 -17.93 24.85 2.32
N LEU A 491 -19.15 24.43 2.00
CA LEU A 491 -19.47 23.03 1.73
C LEU A 491 -18.99 22.66 0.33
N SER A 492 -17.69 22.40 0.19
CA SER A 492 -17.08 22.11 -1.12
C SER A 492 -16.90 20.61 -1.38
N ILE A 493 -17.26 20.17 -2.58
CA ILE A 493 -17.09 18.81 -3.10
C ILE A 493 -16.13 18.74 -4.30
N GLY A 494 -15.52 19.86 -4.68
CA GLY A 494 -14.65 19.95 -5.86
C GLY A 494 -15.41 20.26 -7.14
N THR A 495 -14.65 20.51 -8.22
CA THR A 495 -15.18 20.86 -9.55
C THR A 495 -15.24 19.66 -10.50
N ASP A 496 -14.66 18.52 -10.13
CA ASP A 496 -14.66 17.26 -10.88
C ASP A 496 -15.93 16.43 -10.65
N VAL A 497 -17.04 17.13 -10.44
CA VAL A 497 -18.37 16.58 -10.15
C VAL A 497 -19.22 16.64 -11.41
N LEU A 498 -19.88 15.55 -11.76
CA LEU A 498 -20.85 15.50 -12.84
C LEU A 498 -22.04 16.41 -12.47
N PRO A 499 -22.32 17.49 -13.24
CA PRO A 499 -23.42 18.39 -12.93
C PRO A 499 -24.76 17.64 -12.84
N GLY A 500 -25.68 18.15 -12.01
CA GLY A 500 -27.00 17.55 -11.78
C GLY A 500 -27.00 16.22 -11.01
N SER A 501 -25.85 15.70 -10.61
CA SER A 501 -25.76 14.48 -9.79
C SER A 501 -25.84 14.72 -8.27
N VAL A 502 -25.70 15.97 -7.84
CA VAL A 502 -25.55 16.32 -6.42
C VAL A 502 -26.88 16.20 -5.68
N GLN A 503 -26.91 15.40 -4.63
CA GLN A 503 -28.02 15.24 -3.71
C GLN A 503 -27.58 15.64 -2.31
N VAL A 504 -28.38 16.48 -1.67
CA VAL A 504 -28.09 17.02 -0.34
C VAL A 504 -29.11 16.49 0.65
N TYR A 505 -28.61 16.00 1.78
CA TYR A 505 -29.42 15.55 2.90
C TYR A 505 -29.03 16.33 4.16
N ARG A 506 -30.02 16.87 4.87
CA ARG A 506 -29.89 17.58 6.13
C ARG A 506 -30.59 16.80 7.22
N ASN A 507 -29.84 16.33 8.22
CA ASN A 507 -30.29 15.42 9.28
C ASN A 507 -31.05 14.19 8.72
N GLY A 508 -30.58 13.65 7.59
CA GLY A 508 -31.19 12.52 6.90
C GLY A 508 -32.35 12.86 5.97
N LEU A 509 -32.88 14.09 5.98
CA LEU A 509 -33.95 14.54 5.08
C LEU A 509 -33.38 15.17 3.81
N PRO A 510 -33.89 14.85 2.61
CA PRO A 510 -33.47 15.52 1.37
C PRO A 510 -33.72 17.03 1.43
N ASP A 511 -32.73 17.84 1.01
CA ASP A 511 -32.86 19.29 0.81
C ASP A 511 -32.89 19.60 -0.70
N PRO A 512 -34.08 19.73 -1.30
CA PRO A 512 -34.21 20.00 -2.73
C PRO A 512 -33.92 21.45 -3.11
N LEU A 513 -33.72 22.36 -2.13
CA LEU A 513 -33.39 23.77 -2.39
C LEU A 513 -31.88 24.00 -2.45
N ALA A 514 -31.08 22.99 -2.11
CA ALA A 514 -29.64 23.07 -2.25
C ALA A 514 -29.23 23.11 -3.72
N THR A 515 -28.24 23.94 -4.03
CA THR A 515 -27.70 24.12 -5.38
C THR A 515 -26.20 23.87 -5.36
N PHE A 516 -25.65 23.44 -6.49
CA PHE A 516 -24.22 23.21 -6.67
C PHE A 516 -23.67 24.19 -7.70
N ASN A 517 -22.59 24.89 -7.36
CA ASN A 517 -21.85 25.73 -8.28
C ASN A 517 -20.68 24.93 -8.89
N PRO A 518 -20.75 24.56 -10.19
CA PRO A 518 -19.71 23.77 -10.83
C PRO A 518 -18.39 24.53 -11.04
N GLU A 519 -18.39 25.87 -11.02
CA GLU A 519 -17.18 26.68 -11.18
C GLU A 519 -16.35 26.73 -9.89
N THR A 520 -17.01 26.85 -8.74
CA THR A 520 -16.35 26.92 -7.42
C THR A 520 -16.28 25.57 -6.70
N GLY A 521 -17.10 24.61 -7.12
CA GLY A 521 -17.24 23.31 -6.45
C GLY A 521 -18.01 23.37 -5.11
N GLU A 522 -18.72 24.46 -4.85
CA GLU A 522 -19.45 24.71 -3.59
C GLU A 522 -20.93 24.30 -3.68
N VAL A 523 -21.43 23.73 -2.58
CA VAL A 523 -22.86 23.46 -2.37
C VAL A 523 -23.46 24.57 -1.50
N ILE A 524 -24.46 25.25 -2.06
CA ILE A 524 -25.17 26.35 -1.42
C ILE A 524 -26.52 25.83 -0.92
N LEU A 525 -26.73 25.89 0.39
CA LEU A 525 -27.99 25.50 1.01
C LEU A 525 -29.03 26.62 0.93
N GLY A 526 -30.32 26.27 0.90
CA GLY A 526 -31.41 27.26 0.94
C GLY A 526 -31.48 28.07 2.24
N SER A 527 -30.87 27.58 3.32
CA SER A 527 -30.70 28.30 4.59
C SER A 527 -29.38 27.89 5.26
N PRO A 528 -28.73 28.77 6.03
CA PRO A 528 -27.50 28.44 6.75
C PRO A 528 -27.69 27.22 7.67
N PRO A 529 -26.70 26.31 7.78
CA PRO A 529 -26.79 25.17 8.65
C PRO A 529 -26.52 25.54 10.11
N SER A 530 -27.09 24.78 11.04
CA SER A 530 -26.77 24.91 12.48
C SER A 530 -25.44 24.23 12.82
N ASP A 531 -24.77 24.63 13.90
CA ASP A 531 -23.42 24.14 14.26
C ASP A 531 -23.30 22.61 14.39
N ASN A 532 -24.38 21.94 14.80
CA ASN A 532 -24.42 20.47 15.00
C ASN A 532 -25.29 19.74 13.96
N GLU A 533 -25.69 20.44 12.90
CA GLU A 533 -26.52 19.86 11.84
C GLU A 533 -25.70 18.88 10.99
N GLN A 534 -26.20 17.67 10.79
CA GLN A 534 -25.55 16.69 9.92
C GLN A 534 -25.94 16.95 8.47
N ILE A 535 -24.94 17.18 7.62
CA ILE A 535 -25.14 17.38 6.18
C ILE A 535 -24.41 16.26 5.45
N ARG A 536 -25.14 15.53 4.61
CA ARG A 536 -24.58 14.48 3.76
C ARG A 536 -24.77 14.87 2.30
N LEU A 537 -23.67 14.96 1.57
CA LEU A 537 -23.63 15.26 0.14
C LEU A 537 -23.30 13.97 -0.61
N VAL A 538 -24.12 13.61 -1.58
CA VAL A 538 -23.94 12.43 -2.43
C VAL A 538 -23.87 12.92 -3.88
N TYR A 539 -22.83 12.57 -4.61
CA TYR A 539 -22.58 13.11 -5.96
C TYR A 539 -21.80 12.13 -6.82
N LEU A 540 -21.86 12.30 -8.14
CA LEU A 540 -21.05 11.52 -9.08
C LEU A 540 -19.78 12.31 -9.42
N LYS A 541 -18.63 11.73 -9.15
CA LYS A 541 -17.30 12.28 -9.42
C LYS A 541 -16.72 11.65 -10.69
N ARG A 542 -16.06 12.43 -11.55
CA ARG A 542 -15.42 11.93 -12.79
C ARG A 542 -14.50 10.73 -12.47
N SER A 543 -14.57 9.69 -13.31
CA SER A 543 -13.69 8.52 -13.24
C SER A 543 -13.33 8.02 -14.63
N GLU A 544 -12.09 7.57 -14.78
CA GLU A 544 -11.58 6.93 -16.00
C GLU A 544 -11.73 5.40 -15.97
N GLU A 545 -12.16 4.85 -14.83
CA GLU A 545 -12.35 3.41 -14.69
C GLU A 545 -13.61 2.97 -15.44
N ARG A 546 -13.43 2.07 -16.42
CA ARG A 546 -14.52 1.56 -17.27
C ARG A 546 -15.68 0.96 -16.47
N ARG A 547 -15.41 0.38 -15.29
CA ARG A 547 -16.41 -0.24 -14.42
C ARG A 547 -17.50 0.72 -13.92
N PHE A 548 -17.24 2.03 -13.90
CA PHE A 548 -18.20 3.05 -13.49
C PHE A 548 -18.94 3.72 -14.67
N GLY A 549 -18.90 3.10 -15.84
CA GLY A 549 -19.62 3.59 -17.02
C GLY A 549 -21.14 3.49 -16.87
N SER A 550 -21.82 4.63 -16.88
CA SER A 550 -23.28 4.71 -16.79
C SER A 550 -23.93 5.32 -18.04
N LEU A 551 -25.08 4.80 -18.43
CA LEU A 551 -25.93 5.37 -19.47
C LEU A 551 -26.99 6.26 -18.82
N ALA A 552 -26.99 7.55 -19.15
CA ALA A 552 -28.04 8.50 -18.85
C ALA A 552 -28.93 8.73 -20.08
N ALA A 553 -30.25 8.63 -19.93
CA ALA A 553 -31.19 8.99 -20.98
C ALA A 553 -32.34 9.82 -20.40
N GLY A 554 -32.79 10.82 -21.14
CA GLY A 554 -33.83 11.73 -20.68
C GLY A 554 -34.70 12.25 -21.81
N ILE A 555 -35.99 12.39 -21.54
CA ILE A 555 -36.94 13.12 -22.38
C ILE A 555 -37.63 14.19 -21.54
N GLY A 556 -37.75 15.40 -22.08
CA GLY A 556 -38.33 16.53 -21.37
C GLY A 556 -39.22 17.37 -22.28
N ALA A 557 -40.25 17.97 -21.72
CA ALA A 557 -41.18 18.85 -22.42
C ALA A 557 -41.44 20.11 -21.60
N ASN A 558 -41.28 21.28 -22.22
CA ASN A 558 -41.70 22.57 -21.65
C ASN A 558 -42.78 23.19 -22.54
N TYR A 559 -43.94 23.44 -21.97
CA TYR A 559 -45.09 23.99 -22.66
C TYR A 559 -45.44 25.38 -22.11
N SER A 560 -45.61 26.33 -23.01
CA SER A 560 -46.18 27.65 -22.72
C SER A 560 -47.37 27.88 -23.64
N SER A 561 -48.53 28.16 -23.05
CA SER A 561 -49.76 28.39 -23.82
C SER A 561 -49.82 29.77 -24.50
N GLY A 562 -48.87 30.68 -24.21
CA GLY A 562 -48.97 32.10 -24.54
C GLY A 562 -49.99 32.87 -23.68
N GLY A 563 -50.66 32.18 -22.75
CA GLY A 563 -51.54 32.74 -21.72
C GLY A 563 -51.03 32.41 -20.31
N PRO A 564 -51.90 32.28 -19.30
CA PRO A 564 -51.47 32.12 -17.91
C PRO A 564 -50.86 30.75 -17.59
N LEU A 565 -51.07 29.74 -18.46
CA LEU A 565 -50.68 28.35 -18.20
C LEU A 565 -49.29 28.03 -18.79
N THR A 566 -48.43 27.48 -17.93
CA THR A 566 -47.17 26.82 -18.31
C THR A 566 -47.09 25.43 -17.67
N GLY A 567 -46.50 24.47 -18.37
CA GLY A 567 -46.32 23.11 -17.86
C GLY A 567 -44.98 22.50 -18.25
N ASP A 568 -44.37 21.77 -17.34
CA ASP A 568 -43.12 21.04 -17.55
C ASP A 568 -43.34 19.55 -17.22
N LEU A 569 -42.80 18.65 -18.03
CA LEU A 569 -42.85 17.19 -17.81
C LEU A 569 -41.55 16.56 -18.25
N ALA A 570 -40.92 15.72 -17.43
CA ALA A 570 -39.70 15.03 -17.80
C ALA A 570 -39.61 13.62 -17.20
N LEU A 571 -39.01 12.71 -17.97
CA LEU A 571 -38.65 11.36 -17.56
C LEU A 571 -37.15 11.17 -17.81
N ALA A 572 -36.44 10.64 -16.82
CA ALA A 572 -35.00 10.40 -16.89
C ALA A 572 -34.64 9.05 -16.29
N LEU A 573 -33.60 8.44 -16.84
CA LEU A 573 -32.96 7.25 -16.32
C LEU A 573 -31.43 7.44 -16.32
N ARG A 574 -30.77 6.91 -15.31
CA ARG A 574 -29.32 6.70 -15.29
C ARG A 574 -29.06 5.30 -14.76
N TRP A 575 -28.27 4.50 -15.48
CA TRP A 575 -28.02 3.11 -15.13
C TRP A 575 -26.59 2.70 -15.48
N ASN A 576 -25.90 1.94 -14.61
CA ASN A 576 -24.59 1.39 -14.97
C ASN A 576 -24.76 0.31 -16.05
N VAL A 577 -23.95 0.38 -17.12
CA VAL A 577 -24.00 -0.53 -18.28
C VAL A 577 -22.67 -1.24 -18.53
N SER A 578 -21.70 -1.12 -17.62
CA SER A 578 -20.39 -1.74 -17.77
C SER A 578 -20.46 -3.26 -17.47
N PRO A 579 -19.95 -4.12 -18.37
CA PRO A 579 -19.95 -5.57 -18.18
C PRO A 579 -19.00 -6.03 -17.06
N ASP A 580 -17.98 -5.24 -16.74
CA ASP A 580 -17.00 -5.53 -15.67
C ASP A 580 -17.35 -4.81 -14.35
N ALA A 581 -18.58 -4.33 -14.20
CA ALA A 581 -18.98 -3.54 -13.05
C ALA A 581 -19.17 -4.41 -11.80
N PHE A 582 -18.65 -3.95 -10.66
CA PHE A 582 -18.92 -4.49 -9.33
C PHE A 582 -18.85 -3.36 -8.30
N SER A 583 -19.59 -3.50 -7.20
CA SER A 583 -19.51 -2.56 -6.07
C SER A 583 -18.51 -3.04 -5.02
N GLU A 584 -17.76 -2.13 -4.39
CA GLU A 584 -16.84 -2.46 -3.30
C GLU A 584 -16.77 -1.33 -2.26
N GLY A 585 -16.89 -1.67 -0.97
CA GLY A 585 -16.82 -0.68 0.11
C GLY A 585 -17.80 0.49 -0.10
N THR A 586 -17.27 1.71 -0.25
CA THR A 586 -18.07 2.92 -0.53
C THR A 586 -18.24 3.22 -2.02
N ALA A 587 -17.56 2.48 -2.91
CA ALA A 587 -17.66 2.64 -4.35
C ALA A 587 -18.81 1.79 -4.90
N THR A 588 -19.97 2.41 -5.09
CA THR A 588 -21.16 1.77 -5.67
C THR A 588 -21.53 2.40 -7.00
N SER A 589 -22.33 1.67 -7.78
CA SER A 589 -22.86 2.12 -9.07
C SER A 589 -24.38 2.28 -9.01
N PRO A 590 -24.87 3.43 -8.51
CA PRO A 590 -26.29 3.64 -8.33
C PRO A 590 -27.00 3.84 -9.68
N GLY A 591 -28.24 3.35 -9.76
CA GLY A 591 -29.17 3.63 -10.84
C GLY A 591 -30.31 4.52 -10.35
N THR A 592 -30.78 5.42 -11.20
CA THR A 592 -31.92 6.28 -10.90
C THR A 592 -32.92 6.29 -12.05
N VAL A 593 -34.20 6.35 -11.70
CA VAL A 593 -35.31 6.62 -12.62
C VAL A 593 -36.16 7.73 -12.01
N GLY A 594 -36.30 8.83 -12.73
CA GLY A 594 -36.99 10.03 -12.26
C GLY A 594 -38.12 10.44 -13.19
N LEU A 595 -39.25 10.85 -12.63
CA LEU A 595 -40.35 11.53 -13.31
C LEU A 595 -40.59 12.88 -12.61
N SER A 596 -40.68 13.96 -13.37
CA SER A 596 -40.94 15.31 -12.87
C SER A 596 -42.09 15.95 -13.63
N GLY A 597 -42.98 16.64 -12.90
CA GLY A 597 -44.09 17.40 -13.46
C GLY A 597 -44.29 18.73 -12.75
N LYS A 598 -44.48 19.81 -13.49
CA LYS A 598 -44.83 21.14 -12.97
C LYS A 598 -45.97 21.72 -13.78
N LEU A 599 -46.95 22.31 -13.09
CA LEU A 599 -48.02 23.09 -13.68
C LEU A 599 -48.08 24.43 -12.96
N ALA A 600 -48.01 25.52 -13.70
CA ALA A 600 -48.15 26.86 -13.15
C ALA A 600 -49.19 27.67 -13.93
N TRP A 601 -49.98 28.44 -13.19
CA TRP A 601 -51.02 29.33 -13.69
C TRP A 601 -50.79 30.72 -13.10
N ASP A 602 -50.45 31.70 -13.94
CA ASP A 602 -50.21 33.09 -13.56
C ASP A 602 -51.18 34.03 -14.29
N TRP A 603 -52.24 34.47 -13.61
CA TRP A 603 -53.25 35.37 -14.16
C TRP A 603 -53.54 36.52 -13.19
N GLU A 604 -53.11 37.76 -13.54
CA GLU A 604 -53.42 39.09 -12.94
C GLU A 604 -53.35 39.19 -11.40
N LYS A 605 -54.19 38.45 -10.66
CA LYS A 605 -54.25 38.41 -9.19
C LYS A 605 -54.13 37.00 -8.59
N LEU A 606 -54.08 35.94 -9.40
CA LEU A 606 -53.99 34.55 -8.96
C LEU A 606 -52.75 33.88 -9.55
N LYS A 607 -51.86 33.42 -8.67
CA LYS A 607 -50.70 32.58 -9.01
C LYS A 607 -50.86 31.23 -8.32
N LEU A 608 -51.00 30.16 -9.10
CA LEU A 608 -51.05 28.78 -8.62
C LEU A 608 -49.88 28.02 -9.22
N GLN A 609 -49.12 27.29 -8.40
CA GLN A 609 -48.07 26.39 -8.86
C GLN A 609 -48.19 25.05 -8.15
N SER A 610 -48.16 23.96 -8.91
CA SER A 610 -48.09 22.59 -8.41
C SER A 610 -46.88 21.90 -9.03
N THR A 611 -46.10 21.21 -8.21
CA THR A 611 -44.89 20.49 -8.62
C THR A 611 -44.92 19.10 -8.01
N LEU A 612 -44.70 18.07 -8.82
CA LEU A 612 -44.70 16.66 -8.44
C LEU A 612 -43.43 16.00 -8.97
N GLY A 613 -42.82 15.13 -8.15
CA GLY A 613 -41.63 14.39 -8.53
C GLY A 613 -41.68 12.97 -7.96
N PHE A 614 -41.28 11.99 -8.76
CA PHE A 614 -41.04 10.62 -8.34
C PHE A 614 -39.62 10.25 -8.71
N LEU A 615 -38.84 9.78 -7.73
CA LEU A 615 -37.47 9.32 -7.94
C LEU A 615 -37.32 7.94 -7.33
N TYR A 616 -37.03 6.95 -8.17
CA TYR A 616 -36.60 5.63 -7.75
C TYR A 616 -35.08 5.55 -7.86
N ARG A 617 -34.42 5.06 -6.81
CA ARG A 617 -32.97 4.86 -6.77
C ARG A 617 -32.66 3.43 -6.34
N GLN A 618 -31.83 2.77 -7.12
CA GLN A 618 -31.21 1.49 -6.78
C GLN A 618 -29.75 1.76 -6.41
N GLU A 619 -29.33 1.40 -5.20
CA GLU A 619 -27.99 1.72 -4.71
C GLU A 619 -26.87 0.97 -5.44
N ASP A 620 -27.19 -0.21 -5.98
CA ASP A 620 -26.29 -1.01 -6.80
C ASP A 620 -27.03 -1.65 -7.99
N THR A 621 -26.62 -1.27 -9.19
CA THR A 621 -27.16 -1.79 -10.46
C THR A 621 -26.32 -2.90 -11.08
N THR A 622 -25.14 -3.20 -10.51
CA THR A 622 -24.23 -4.23 -11.01
C THR A 622 -24.68 -5.64 -10.65
N GLY A 623 -25.39 -5.80 -9.53
CA GLY A 623 -25.80 -7.10 -9.00
C GLY A 623 -24.64 -7.93 -8.43
N THR A 624 -23.42 -7.38 -8.42
CA THR A 624 -22.20 -8.05 -7.96
C THR A 624 -21.48 -7.14 -6.96
N TYR A 625 -21.46 -7.56 -5.69
CA TYR A 625 -20.73 -6.87 -4.62
C TYR A 625 -19.44 -7.63 -4.31
N ARG A 626 -18.30 -6.97 -4.44
CA ARG A 626 -17.01 -7.44 -3.94
C ARG A 626 -16.95 -7.13 -2.45
N ALA A 627 -17.25 -8.13 -1.63
CA ALA A 627 -16.88 -8.09 -0.22
C ALA A 627 -15.35 -8.12 -0.09
N LEU A 628 -14.81 -7.35 0.85
CA LEU A 628 -13.39 -7.35 1.21
C LEU A 628 -12.85 -8.78 1.26
N GLY A 629 -11.66 -9.01 0.68
CA GLY A 629 -10.98 -10.31 0.80
C GLY A 629 -11.52 -11.45 -0.08
N MET A 630 -12.01 -11.17 -1.30
CA MET A 630 -11.98 -12.19 -2.35
C MET A 630 -10.53 -12.36 -2.87
N GLU A 631 -9.64 -12.80 -1.96
CA GLU A 631 -8.25 -13.11 -2.21
C GLU A 631 -8.17 -14.39 -3.07
N GLY A 632 -8.31 -14.21 -4.37
CA GLY A 632 -7.58 -14.97 -5.38
C GLY A 632 -6.34 -14.21 -5.84
N SER A 633 -5.89 -13.23 -5.05
CA SER A 633 -4.74 -12.38 -5.35
C SER A 633 -3.49 -13.26 -5.36
N GLN A 634 -2.96 -13.49 -6.56
CA GLN A 634 -1.64 -14.07 -6.70
C GLN A 634 -0.64 -12.97 -6.40
N TYR A 635 -0.01 -13.03 -5.22
CA TYR A 635 1.16 -12.22 -4.92
C TYR A 635 2.39 -12.93 -5.47
N ALA A 636 3.01 -12.34 -6.50
CA ALA A 636 4.30 -12.76 -7.00
C ALA A 636 5.35 -11.78 -6.50
N GLU A 637 6.25 -12.24 -5.63
CA GLU A 637 7.37 -11.42 -5.16
C GLU A 637 8.40 -11.30 -6.30
N PRO A 638 8.66 -10.09 -6.83
CA PRO A 638 9.76 -9.91 -7.77
C PRO A 638 11.08 -10.09 -7.01
N PHE A 639 12.02 -10.81 -7.62
CA PHE A 639 13.38 -10.89 -7.09
C PHE A 639 14.00 -9.48 -6.97
N PRO A 640 14.55 -9.08 -5.81
CA PRO A 640 15.26 -7.82 -5.69
C PRO A 640 16.47 -7.78 -6.62
N GLY A 641 16.91 -6.59 -7.06
CA GLY A 641 18.08 -6.48 -7.95
C GLY A 641 19.41 -6.92 -7.31
N SER A 642 19.44 -7.07 -5.98
CA SER A 642 20.63 -7.43 -5.18
C SER A 642 20.21 -7.96 -3.80
N GLY A 643 21.14 -8.53 -3.04
CA GLY A 643 20.89 -9.00 -1.65
C GLY A 643 20.71 -10.50 -1.52
N PHE A 644 20.96 -11.27 -2.57
CA PHE A 644 21.07 -12.73 -2.51
C PHE A 644 22.50 -13.12 -2.15
N TYR A 645 22.65 -14.15 -1.33
CA TYR A 645 23.96 -14.62 -0.90
C TYR A 645 23.93 -16.13 -0.66
N GLN A 646 25.12 -16.72 -0.59
CA GLN A 646 25.31 -18.10 -0.22
C GLN A 646 24.80 -18.33 1.21
N SER A 647 24.04 -19.41 1.39
CA SER A 647 23.40 -19.72 2.66
C SER A 647 24.41 -19.94 3.79
N PRO A 648 24.14 -19.42 5.01
CA PRO A 648 24.68 -19.93 6.27
C PRO A 648 24.43 -21.43 6.47
N GLU A 649 25.06 -22.01 7.50
CA GLU A 649 24.79 -23.37 7.96
C GLU A 649 23.31 -23.55 8.29
N PRO A 650 22.60 -24.52 7.69
CA PRO A 650 21.17 -24.69 7.89
C PRO A 650 20.87 -25.51 9.14
N ILE A 651 21.03 -24.87 10.32
CA ILE A 651 20.83 -25.51 11.63
C ILE A 651 19.44 -26.13 11.72
N SER A 652 18.39 -25.38 11.33
CA SER A 652 17.01 -25.90 11.35
C SER A 652 16.78 -27.09 10.41
N LEU A 653 17.55 -27.21 9.32
CA LEU A 653 17.48 -28.37 8.42
C LEU A 653 18.20 -29.59 9.01
N ASN A 654 19.32 -29.38 9.70
CA ASN A 654 20.04 -30.43 10.41
C ASN A 654 19.14 -31.09 11.45
N ASP A 655 18.42 -30.28 12.23
CA ASP A 655 17.45 -30.76 13.22
C ASP A 655 16.31 -31.54 12.56
N PHE A 656 15.75 -31.01 11.46
CA PHE A 656 14.68 -31.64 10.70
C PHE A 656 15.08 -33.00 10.10
N LEU A 657 16.29 -33.11 9.58
CA LEU A 657 16.77 -34.32 8.90
C LEU A 657 17.40 -35.34 9.84
N SER A 658 17.85 -34.92 11.03
CA SER A 658 18.56 -35.78 11.99
C SER A 658 19.72 -36.56 11.33
N LEU A 659 20.52 -35.88 10.50
CA LEU A 659 21.58 -36.48 9.70
C LEU A 659 22.71 -37.06 10.58
N SER A 660 23.33 -38.14 10.11
CA SER A 660 24.52 -38.72 10.74
C SER A 660 25.76 -37.83 10.60
N THR A 661 25.80 -36.98 9.57
CA THR A 661 26.80 -35.92 9.36
C THR A 661 26.05 -34.61 9.14
N PRO A 662 26.18 -33.62 10.05
CA PRO A 662 25.52 -32.33 9.90
C PRO A 662 26.01 -31.56 8.66
N LEU A 663 25.15 -30.71 8.11
CA LEU A 663 25.49 -29.73 7.09
C LEU A 663 26.19 -28.53 7.77
N THR A 664 27.47 -28.35 7.49
CA THR A 664 28.35 -27.30 8.04
C THR A 664 29.04 -26.53 6.91
N LEU A 665 29.73 -25.42 7.23
CA LEU A 665 30.53 -24.69 6.24
C LEU A 665 31.66 -25.56 5.65
N ASP A 666 32.14 -26.54 6.40
CA ASP A 666 33.23 -27.43 5.98
C ASP A 666 32.83 -28.39 4.85
N ASN A 667 31.57 -28.85 4.82
CA ASN A 667 31.04 -29.67 3.72
C ASN A 667 30.16 -28.89 2.73
N GLN A 668 30.10 -27.56 2.84
CA GLN A 668 29.39 -26.71 1.88
C GLN A 668 30.20 -26.48 0.59
N ALA A 669 29.60 -26.77 -0.57
CA ALA A 669 30.07 -26.38 -1.89
C ALA A 669 29.86 -24.88 -2.11
N GLN A 670 30.91 -24.19 -2.58
CA GLN A 670 30.86 -22.76 -2.86
C GLN A 670 30.03 -22.48 -4.12
N LEU A 671 29.23 -21.42 -4.08
CA LEU A 671 28.46 -20.96 -5.22
C LEU A 671 29.35 -20.22 -6.23
N VAL A 672 29.07 -20.40 -7.51
CA VAL A 672 29.73 -19.66 -8.60
C VAL A 672 28.89 -18.45 -8.95
N TYR A 673 29.47 -17.25 -8.93
CA TYR A 673 28.81 -16.04 -9.39
C TYR A 673 29.13 -15.70 -10.85
N ARG A 674 28.11 -15.31 -11.62
CA ARG A 674 28.20 -14.81 -13.01
C ARG A 674 27.31 -13.59 -13.18
N SER A 675 27.67 -12.69 -14.09
CA SER A 675 26.83 -11.56 -14.48
C SER A 675 26.29 -11.76 -15.89
N TYR A 676 24.97 -11.92 -16.02
CA TYR A 676 24.26 -11.97 -17.30
C TYR A 676 23.72 -10.60 -17.73
N THR A 677 24.15 -9.54 -17.04
CA THR A 677 23.80 -8.17 -17.43
C THR A 677 24.89 -7.60 -18.32
N SER A 678 24.50 -7.06 -19.48
CA SER A 678 25.38 -6.23 -20.30
C SER A 678 24.86 -4.80 -20.34
N THR A 679 25.75 -3.82 -20.24
CA THR A 679 25.40 -2.41 -20.42
C THR A 679 25.97 -1.93 -21.75
N ASP A 680 25.14 -1.32 -22.59
CA ASP A 680 25.58 -0.77 -23.87
C ASP A 680 26.29 0.60 -23.71
N PHE A 681 26.74 1.18 -24.82
CA PHE A 681 27.43 2.47 -24.81
C PHE A 681 26.53 3.65 -24.41
N LEU A 682 25.21 3.47 -24.42
CA LEU A 682 24.21 4.45 -24.01
C LEU A 682 23.83 4.30 -22.53
N GLY A 683 24.40 3.31 -21.82
CA GLY A 683 24.10 3.04 -20.42
C GLY A 683 22.84 2.18 -20.21
N ILE A 684 22.27 1.62 -21.29
CA ILE A 684 21.11 0.73 -21.21
C ILE A 684 21.59 -0.66 -20.79
N SER A 685 21.08 -1.14 -19.65
CA SER A 685 21.38 -2.49 -19.15
C SER A 685 20.36 -3.49 -19.66
N THR A 686 20.82 -4.60 -20.22
CA THR A 686 20.01 -5.73 -20.68
C THR A 686 20.40 -6.98 -19.90
N LEU A 687 19.40 -7.68 -19.35
CA LEU A 687 19.58 -8.98 -18.71
C LEU A 687 19.40 -10.08 -19.76
N HIS A 688 20.42 -10.93 -19.92
CA HIS A 688 20.45 -11.99 -20.92
C HIS A 688 19.98 -13.34 -20.38
N GLU A 689 19.72 -14.26 -21.30
CA GLU A 689 19.42 -15.66 -20.99
C GLU A 689 20.64 -16.42 -20.48
N ILE A 690 20.41 -17.54 -19.79
CA ILE A 690 21.46 -18.37 -19.18
C ILE A 690 22.44 -18.99 -20.19
N ASP A 691 22.03 -19.11 -21.46
CA ASP A 691 22.86 -19.66 -22.55
C ASP A 691 23.76 -18.59 -23.19
N TRP A 692 23.70 -17.34 -22.71
CA TRP A 692 24.56 -16.26 -23.18
C TRP A 692 26.03 -16.50 -22.80
N GLU A 693 26.88 -16.65 -23.82
CA GLU A 693 28.31 -16.94 -23.63
C GLU A 693 29.11 -15.78 -23.01
N GLY A 694 28.53 -14.58 -22.92
CA GLY A 694 29.19 -13.37 -22.41
C GLY A 694 29.33 -13.27 -20.88
N ALA A 695 28.92 -14.30 -20.13
CA ALA A 695 28.91 -14.30 -18.66
C ALA A 695 30.00 -15.23 -18.05
N PRO A 696 31.28 -14.82 -18.01
CA PRO A 696 32.33 -15.61 -17.35
C PRO A 696 32.16 -15.63 -15.81
N PRO A 697 32.68 -16.66 -15.11
CA PRO A 697 32.70 -16.68 -13.65
C PRO A 697 33.51 -15.52 -13.09
N VAL A 698 33.00 -14.88 -12.05
CA VAL A 698 33.69 -13.79 -11.33
C VAL A 698 34.32 -14.36 -10.07
N SER A 699 35.65 -14.55 -10.06
CA SER A 699 36.34 -15.22 -8.95
C SER A 699 36.34 -14.45 -7.62
N SER A 700 36.06 -13.15 -7.65
CA SER A 700 36.00 -12.30 -6.46
C SER A 700 34.63 -12.27 -5.78
N LYS A 701 33.63 -12.97 -6.32
CA LYS A 701 32.25 -13.00 -5.81
C LYS A 701 31.73 -14.44 -5.73
N THR A 702 30.91 -14.70 -4.73
CA THR A 702 30.18 -15.97 -4.56
C THR A 702 28.72 -15.66 -4.28
N GLY A 703 27.81 -16.51 -4.74
CA GLY A 703 26.37 -16.34 -4.55
C GLY A 703 25.57 -16.65 -5.80
N PRO A 704 24.24 -16.66 -5.68
CA PRO A 704 23.37 -16.86 -6.82
C PRO A 704 23.34 -15.61 -7.72
N TYR A 705 22.81 -15.74 -8.93
CA TYR A 705 22.75 -14.67 -9.92
C TYR A 705 21.43 -14.66 -10.70
N LEU A 706 21.05 -13.49 -11.22
CA LEU A 706 19.85 -13.32 -12.02
C LEU A 706 20.13 -13.61 -13.49
N VAL A 707 19.16 -14.25 -14.15
CA VAL A 707 19.11 -14.46 -15.60
C VAL A 707 17.69 -14.20 -16.11
N HIS A 708 17.55 -13.83 -17.38
CA HIS A 708 16.24 -13.80 -18.02
C HIS A 708 15.87 -15.21 -18.50
N ASP A 709 14.62 -15.61 -18.29
CA ASP A 709 14.07 -16.86 -18.82
C ASP A 709 12.96 -16.54 -19.82
N SER A 710 13.16 -16.92 -21.08
CA SER A 710 12.21 -16.65 -22.17
C SER A 710 10.96 -17.53 -22.14
N THR A 711 10.96 -18.64 -21.41
CA THR A 711 9.77 -19.50 -21.30
C THR A 711 8.76 -18.96 -20.30
N LEU A 712 9.24 -18.35 -19.22
CA LEU A 712 8.41 -17.64 -18.24
C LEU A 712 8.29 -16.13 -18.54
N ASP A 713 9.06 -15.62 -19.50
CA ASP A 713 9.19 -14.20 -19.85
C ASP A 713 9.45 -13.33 -18.62
N THR A 714 10.36 -13.78 -17.76
CA THR A 714 10.66 -13.14 -16.48
C THR A 714 12.10 -13.38 -16.02
N GLN A 715 12.53 -12.66 -14.99
CA GLN A 715 13.82 -12.90 -14.35
C GLN A 715 13.73 -14.09 -13.38
N VAL A 716 14.76 -14.94 -13.36
CA VAL A 716 14.88 -16.09 -12.45
C VAL A 716 16.23 -16.05 -11.73
N LEU A 717 16.25 -16.55 -10.50
CA LEU A 717 17.44 -16.63 -9.66
C LEU A 717 18.07 -18.02 -9.78
N VAL A 718 19.37 -18.08 -10.07
CA VAL A 718 20.09 -19.32 -10.33
C VAL A 718 21.19 -19.52 -9.30
N GLY A 719 21.24 -20.73 -8.72
CA GLY A 719 22.35 -21.19 -7.89
C GLY A 719 23.22 -22.20 -8.63
N GLU A 720 24.48 -21.87 -8.90
CA GLU A 720 25.44 -22.77 -9.57
C GLU A 720 26.45 -23.32 -8.55
N ALA A 721 26.56 -24.64 -8.45
CA ALA A 721 27.47 -25.30 -7.51
C ALA A 721 28.12 -26.56 -8.10
N THR A 722 29.22 -26.96 -7.48
CA THR A 722 29.95 -28.20 -7.78
C THR A 722 30.04 -29.06 -6.52
N TYR A 723 29.41 -30.23 -6.56
CA TYR A 723 29.32 -31.18 -5.46
C TYR A 723 30.37 -32.29 -5.61
N THR A 724 30.92 -32.72 -4.48
CA THR A 724 31.91 -33.81 -4.37
C THR A 724 31.64 -34.63 -3.10
N ALA A 725 32.34 -35.74 -2.89
CA ALA A 725 32.19 -36.56 -1.67
C ALA A 725 32.42 -35.79 -0.36
N SER A 726 33.25 -34.73 -0.38
CA SER A 726 33.50 -33.87 0.80
C SER A 726 32.71 -32.57 0.79
N LYS A 727 32.05 -32.23 -0.33
CA LYS A 727 31.26 -31.01 -0.53
C LYS A 727 29.86 -31.41 -1.00
N ASP A 728 29.03 -31.81 -0.07
CA ASP A 728 27.81 -32.58 -0.31
C ASP A 728 26.54 -31.71 -0.30
N TRP A 729 26.63 -30.43 0.05
CA TRP A 729 25.49 -29.52 -0.02
C TRP A 729 25.86 -28.11 -0.50
N ALA A 730 24.88 -27.37 -1.02
CA ALA A 730 24.99 -25.95 -1.33
C ALA A 730 23.62 -25.31 -1.14
N GLY A 731 23.58 -24.02 -0.81
CA GLY A 731 22.31 -23.30 -0.71
C GLY A 731 22.48 -21.80 -0.86
N PHE A 732 21.40 -21.11 -1.14
CA PHE A 732 21.35 -19.66 -1.21
C PHE A 732 20.08 -19.12 -0.57
N GLN A 733 20.16 -17.86 -0.12
CA GLN A 733 19.05 -17.17 0.53
C GLN A 733 18.55 -15.98 -0.28
N VAL A 734 17.25 -15.75 -0.15
CA VAL A 734 16.49 -14.65 -0.75
C VAL A 734 15.79 -13.90 0.37
N PRO A 735 16.08 -12.61 0.60
CA PRO A 735 15.35 -11.80 1.56
C PRO A 735 13.89 -11.62 1.13
N MET A 736 12.96 -11.58 2.09
CA MET A 736 11.50 -11.54 1.88
C MET A 736 10.85 -10.32 2.55
N ASP A 737 11.58 -9.22 2.70
CA ASP A 737 11.18 -8.08 3.53
C ASP A 737 9.81 -7.47 3.15
N GLN A 738 9.35 -7.63 1.89
CA GLN A 738 8.01 -7.18 1.45
C GLN A 738 6.93 -8.27 1.41
N ALA A 739 7.31 -9.55 1.26
CA ALA A 739 6.39 -10.68 1.10
C ALA A 739 5.84 -11.27 2.41
N ALA A 740 6.44 -10.94 3.56
CA ALA A 740 6.09 -11.55 4.85
C ALA A 740 4.61 -11.35 5.25
N SER A 741 4.05 -10.16 4.98
CA SER A 741 2.64 -9.85 5.25
C SER A 741 1.69 -10.69 4.38
N ALA A 742 2.05 -10.91 3.11
CA ALA A 742 1.29 -11.76 2.20
C ALA A 742 1.31 -13.24 2.63
N LEU A 743 2.45 -13.73 3.15
CA LEU A 743 2.60 -15.11 3.60
C LEU A 743 1.76 -15.45 4.85
N ALA A 744 1.53 -14.48 5.74
CA ALA A 744 0.66 -14.67 6.91
C ALA A 744 -0.80 -14.97 6.51
N GLY A 745 -1.26 -14.43 5.37
CA GLY A 745 -2.59 -14.66 4.80
C GLY A 745 -2.65 -15.80 3.78
N ALA A 746 -1.50 -16.25 3.27
CA ALA A 746 -1.43 -17.20 2.16
C ALA A 746 -1.99 -18.59 2.53
N ARG A 747 -2.81 -19.17 1.65
CA ARG A 747 -3.27 -20.57 1.77
C ARG A 747 -2.37 -21.55 1.04
N GLN A 748 -1.71 -21.10 -0.01
CA GLN A 748 -0.83 -21.92 -0.84
C GLN A 748 0.40 -21.11 -1.27
N ILE A 749 1.55 -21.77 -1.33
CA ILE A 749 2.78 -21.24 -1.93
C ILE A 749 3.09 -22.10 -3.15
N ARG A 750 3.30 -21.47 -4.31
CA ARG A 750 3.75 -22.17 -5.52
C ARG A 750 5.18 -21.77 -5.83
N ILE A 751 6.07 -22.75 -5.97
CA ILE A 751 7.48 -22.53 -6.30
C ILE A 751 7.80 -23.22 -7.61
N PRO A 752 8.01 -22.44 -8.69
CA PRO A 752 8.56 -22.97 -9.93
C PRO A 752 10.07 -23.21 -9.80
N PHE A 753 10.56 -24.35 -10.29
CA PHE A 753 12.00 -24.66 -10.34
C PHE A 753 12.33 -25.56 -11.54
N ARG A 754 13.59 -25.57 -11.97
CA ARG A 754 14.15 -26.51 -12.95
C ARG A 754 15.66 -26.61 -12.75
N PHE A 755 16.30 -27.61 -13.33
CA PHE A 755 17.76 -27.72 -13.34
C PHE A 755 18.35 -27.42 -14.72
N TYR A 756 19.57 -26.89 -14.71
CA TYR A 756 20.43 -26.70 -15.88
C TYR A 756 21.70 -27.54 -15.73
N ASP A 757 22.36 -27.79 -16.87
CA ASP A 757 23.62 -28.56 -16.94
C ASP A 757 23.55 -29.92 -16.24
N THR A 758 22.41 -30.60 -16.33
CA THR A 758 22.20 -31.88 -15.66
C THR A 758 23.00 -32.96 -16.37
N PRO A 759 23.85 -33.75 -15.68
CA PRO A 759 24.41 -34.95 -16.29
C PRO A 759 23.27 -35.94 -16.62
N GLY A 760 23.59 -37.00 -17.38
CA GLY A 760 22.67 -38.12 -17.60
C GLY A 760 22.27 -38.83 -16.29
N PRO A 761 21.85 -40.11 -16.33
CA PRO A 761 21.39 -40.82 -15.14
C PRO A 761 22.36 -40.68 -13.95
N LEU A 762 21.85 -40.25 -12.79
CA LEU A 762 22.68 -39.87 -11.62
C LEU A 762 23.44 -41.04 -10.96
N GLY A 763 23.20 -42.28 -11.39
CA GLY A 763 23.86 -43.47 -10.85
C GLY A 763 23.57 -43.67 -9.36
N SER A 764 24.61 -43.75 -8.54
CA SER A 764 24.51 -43.84 -7.07
C SER A 764 24.31 -42.49 -6.37
N THR A 765 24.36 -41.38 -7.12
CA THR A 765 24.22 -40.05 -6.55
C THR A 765 22.75 -39.73 -6.33
N SER A 766 22.37 -39.37 -5.10
CA SER A 766 21.06 -38.80 -4.83
C SER A 766 21.15 -37.28 -4.71
N VAL A 767 20.13 -36.58 -5.18
CA VAL A 767 19.97 -35.12 -5.11
C VAL A 767 18.62 -34.83 -4.49
N GLN A 768 18.61 -34.02 -3.44
CA GLN A 768 17.42 -33.55 -2.76
C GLN A 768 17.43 -32.04 -2.68
N VAL A 769 16.27 -31.42 -2.95
CA VAL A 769 16.10 -29.98 -2.83
C VAL A 769 15.12 -29.70 -1.70
N TYR A 770 15.56 -28.88 -0.75
CA TYR A 770 14.78 -28.43 0.39
C TYR A 770 14.56 -26.93 0.28
N LEU A 771 13.33 -26.54 0.58
CA LEU A 771 12.92 -25.16 0.78
C LEU A 771 12.82 -24.91 2.27
N GLN A 772 13.40 -23.79 2.72
CA GLN A 772 13.14 -23.24 4.04
C GLN A 772 12.59 -21.82 3.89
N ILE A 773 11.48 -21.51 4.56
CA ILE A 773 10.92 -20.14 4.62
C ILE A 773 10.63 -19.82 6.08
N GLY A 774 11.09 -18.68 6.58
CA GLY A 774 10.80 -18.30 7.96
C GLY A 774 11.72 -17.27 8.56
N ALA A 775 11.86 -17.31 9.89
CA ALA A 775 12.84 -16.53 10.65
C ALA A 775 14.26 -17.06 10.42
N LEU A 776 14.72 -16.93 9.17
CA LEU A 776 16.07 -17.23 8.74
C LEU A 776 16.83 -15.90 8.71
N ASP A 777 17.79 -15.73 9.61
CA ASP A 777 18.68 -14.58 9.51
C ASP A 777 19.75 -14.82 8.47
N GLY A 778 20.01 -13.75 7.74
CA GLY A 778 20.97 -13.75 6.68
C GLY A 778 22.37 -13.63 7.21
N GLY A 779 23.24 -14.46 6.66
CA GLY A 779 24.59 -14.02 6.45
C GLY A 779 24.64 -12.79 5.54
N THR A 780 25.73 -12.04 5.57
CA THR A 780 26.08 -11.08 4.52
C THR A 780 26.99 -11.76 3.49
N GLU A 781 27.30 -11.09 2.36
CA GLU A 781 28.32 -11.58 1.39
C GLU A 781 29.69 -11.86 2.07
N HIS A 782 29.92 -11.30 3.26
CA HIS A 782 31.17 -11.40 4.02
C HIS A 782 31.05 -12.11 5.36
N ASP A 783 29.86 -12.57 5.76
CA ASP A 783 29.63 -13.22 7.05
C ASP A 783 28.53 -14.26 6.94
N GLN A 784 28.85 -15.55 7.06
CA GLN A 784 27.90 -16.65 6.93
C GLN A 784 27.30 -17.11 8.27
N THR A 785 27.37 -16.28 9.32
CA THR A 785 26.71 -16.57 10.59
C THR A 785 25.22 -16.22 10.52
N GLY A 786 24.36 -17.23 10.51
CA GLY A 786 22.90 -17.05 10.49
C GLY A 786 22.26 -17.60 11.75
N TRP A 787 21.42 -16.79 12.41
CA TRP A 787 20.54 -17.27 13.47
C TRP A 787 19.24 -17.80 12.87
N GLU A 788 18.70 -18.87 13.44
CA GLU A 788 17.45 -19.49 12.98
C GLU A 788 16.60 -19.93 14.16
N ASN A 789 15.29 -19.69 14.07
CA ASN A 789 14.30 -20.29 14.96
C ASN A 789 13.63 -21.46 14.26
N SER A 790 14.00 -22.69 14.62
CA SER A 790 13.45 -23.91 14.00
C SER A 790 11.91 -23.99 14.06
N THR A 791 11.27 -23.32 15.02
CA THR A 791 9.80 -23.29 15.15
C THR A 791 9.11 -22.33 14.19
N LEU A 792 9.85 -21.33 13.69
CA LEU A 792 9.38 -20.34 12.73
C LEU A 792 9.89 -20.60 11.31
N VAL A 793 10.64 -21.67 11.10
CA VAL A 793 11.16 -22.07 9.79
C VAL A 793 10.33 -23.22 9.24
N LEU A 794 9.51 -22.92 8.23
CA LEU A 794 8.85 -23.94 7.43
C LEU A 794 9.90 -24.62 6.55
N THR A 795 10.14 -25.91 6.77
CA THR A 795 11.02 -26.73 5.94
C THR A 795 10.21 -27.74 5.14
N GLU A 796 10.38 -27.75 3.82
CA GLU A 796 9.67 -28.64 2.88
C GLU A 796 10.62 -29.22 1.85
N LYS A 797 10.43 -30.49 1.49
CA LYS A 797 11.20 -31.13 0.41
C LYS A 797 10.53 -30.82 -0.93
N LEU A 798 11.21 -30.06 -1.79
CA LEU A 798 10.72 -29.74 -3.13
C LEU A 798 10.96 -30.87 -4.14
N PHE A 799 12.08 -31.58 -4.02
CA PHE A 799 12.47 -32.60 -4.99
C PHE A 799 13.33 -33.70 -4.33
N SER A 800 13.23 -34.93 -4.85
CA SER A 800 14.10 -36.05 -4.51
C SER A 800 14.36 -36.91 -5.73
N SER A 801 15.61 -37.04 -6.16
CA SER A 801 15.96 -37.89 -7.31
C SER A 801 15.70 -39.38 -7.05
N THR A 802 15.63 -39.79 -5.79
CA THR A 802 15.30 -41.18 -5.40
C THR A 802 13.83 -41.55 -5.62
N ALA A 803 12.96 -40.56 -5.82
CA ALA A 803 11.55 -40.78 -6.11
C ALA A 803 11.26 -40.87 -7.62
N ASP A 804 12.23 -40.47 -8.46
CA ASP A 804 12.13 -40.58 -9.92
C ASP A 804 12.72 -41.93 -10.38
N PRO A 805 11.92 -42.84 -10.98
CA PRO A 805 12.42 -44.12 -11.47
C PRO A 805 13.50 -44.00 -12.56
N ALA A 806 13.63 -42.85 -13.23
CA ALA A 806 14.67 -42.61 -14.23
C ALA A 806 15.98 -42.05 -13.64
N GLY A 807 15.96 -41.50 -12.42
CA GLY A 807 17.12 -40.87 -11.79
C GLY A 807 17.65 -39.66 -12.58
N ILE A 808 16.76 -38.88 -13.20
CA ILE A 808 17.07 -37.71 -14.02
C ILE A 808 16.64 -36.43 -13.29
N LEU A 809 17.42 -35.36 -13.43
CA LEU A 809 17.04 -34.05 -12.90
C LEU A 809 16.07 -33.34 -13.86
N PRO A 810 14.99 -32.72 -13.37
CA PRO A 810 14.00 -32.09 -14.24
C PRO A 810 14.56 -30.83 -14.92
N THR A 811 14.69 -30.86 -16.24
CA THR A 811 15.18 -29.73 -17.05
C THR A 811 14.05 -28.81 -17.55
N GLN A 812 12.81 -29.30 -17.48
CA GLN A 812 11.59 -28.52 -17.76
C GLN A 812 11.07 -27.89 -16.47
N TRP A 813 10.39 -26.75 -16.57
CA TRP A 813 9.77 -26.09 -15.42
C TRP A 813 8.79 -27.02 -14.69
N GLN A 814 9.08 -27.25 -13.42
CA GLN A 814 8.18 -27.90 -12.48
C GLN A 814 7.65 -26.87 -11.49
N SER A 815 6.51 -27.15 -10.87
CA SER A 815 5.94 -26.30 -9.82
C SER A 815 5.50 -27.14 -8.64
N VAL A 816 6.05 -26.86 -7.47
CA VAL A 816 5.59 -27.45 -6.20
C VAL A 816 4.56 -26.51 -5.60
N THR A 817 3.40 -27.05 -5.21
CA THR A 817 2.39 -26.29 -4.47
C THR A 817 2.34 -26.78 -3.02
N LEU A 818 2.64 -25.89 -2.08
CA LEU A 818 2.61 -26.14 -0.65
C LEU A 818 1.30 -25.59 -0.08
N THR A 819 0.49 -26.44 0.55
CA THR A 819 -0.71 -26.00 1.27
C THR A 819 -0.35 -25.61 2.70
N LEU A 820 -0.76 -24.41 3.11
CA LEU A 820 -0.48 -23.84 4.43
C LEU A 820 -1.67 -24.04 5.36
N ASN A 821 -1.44 -24.77 6.46
CA ASN A 821 -2.37 -24.79 7.60
C ASN A 821 -2.06 -23.63 8.57
N ASP A 822 -2.87 -23.46 9.61
CA ASP A 822 -2.72 -22.35 10.56
C ASP A 822 -1.36 -22.35 11.27
N ALA A 823 -0.78 -23.53 11.55
CA ALA A 823 0.55 -23.62 12.14
C ALA A 823 1.65 -23.12 11.19
N LYS A 824 1.56 -23.48 9.89
CA LYS A 824 2.50 -23.00 8.87
C LYS A 824 2.33 -21.50 8.62
N ARG A 825 1.10 -21.01 8.51
CA ARG A 825 0.83 -19.56 8.36
C ARG A 825 1.38 -18.75 9.54
N ARG A 826 1.30 -19.30 10.76
CA ARG A 826 1.92 -18.73 11.97
C ARG A 826 3.44 -18.62 11.86
N ALA A 827 4.12 -19.70 11.49
CA ALA A 827 5.57 -19.68 11.30
C ALA A 827 6.00 -18.65 10.25
N LEU A 828 5.19 -18.46 9.20
CA LEU A 828 5.48 -17.53 8.12
C LEU A 828 5.10 -16.08 8.39
N ALA A 829 4.35 -15.78 9.46
CA ALA A 829 3.93 -14.41 9.78
C ALA A 829 5.12 -13.45 10.05
N GLY A 830 6.26 -14.01 10.44
CA GLY A 830 7.52 -13.30 10.64
C GLY A 830 8.61 -13.66 9.62
N ALA A 831 8.27 -14.25 8.47
CA ALA A 831 9.26 -14.71 7.49
C ALA A 831 10.20 -13.57 7.07
N ARG A 832 11.50 -13.82 7.14
CA ARG A 832 12.58 -12.85 6.83
C ARG A 832 13.26 -13.19 5.52
N ALA A 833 13.48 -14.47 5.29
CA ALA A 833 14.11 -14.97 4.09
C ALA A 833 13.53 -16.33 3.69
N MET A 834 13.71 -16.64 2.42
CA MET A 834 13.60 -17.96 1.84
C MET A 834 15.00 -18.50 1.60
N ARG A 835 15.17 -19.81 1.74
CA ARG A 835 16.40 -20.52 1.46
C ARG A 835 16.09 -21.74 0.62
N LEU A 836 16.90 -21.96 -0.40
CA LEU A 836 16.95 -23.21 -1.12
C LEU A 836 18.24 -23.93 -0.78
N VAL A 837 18.13 -25.20 -0.38
CA VAL A 837 19.25 -26.05 -0.01
C VAL A 837 19.22 -27.31 -0.87
N VAL A 838 20.28 -27.54 -1.61
CA VAL A 838 20.50 -28.76 -2.39
C VAL A 838 21.46 -29.65 -1.59
N VAL A 839 21.01 -30.85 -1.26
CA VAL A 839 21.78 -31.87 -0.55
C VAL A 839 22.01 -33.04 -1.49
N THR A 840 23.25 -33.53 -1.52
CA THR A 840 23.68 -34.67 -2.33
C THR A 840 24.22 -35.78 -1.45
N SER A 841 24.06 -37.03 -1.84
CA SER A 841 24.71 -38.15 -1.16
C SER A 841 25.12 -39.24 -2.15
N GLY A 842 26.10 -40.07 -1.78
CA GLY A 842 26.60 -41.14 -2.66
C GLY A 842 27.39 -40.64 -3.88
N VAL A 843 27.92 -39.41 -3.81
CA VAL A 843 28.71 -38.79 -4.88
C VAL A 843 30.10 -39.45 -4.96
N ILE A 844 30.35 -40.22 -6.02
CA ILE A 844 31.64 -40.91 -6.25
C ILE A 844 32.65 -40.03 -7.01
N GLY A 845 32.20 -38.92 -7.62
CA GLY A 845 33.01 -38.02 -8.44
C GLY A 845 32.68 -36.53 -8.25
N GLN A 846 32.45 -35.82 -9.35
CA GLN A 846 32.06 -34.40 -9.35
C GLN A 846 30.71 -34.25 -10.06
N LEU A 847 29.75 -33.61 -9.39
CA LEU A 847 28.46 -33.24 -9.97
C LEU A 847 28.40 -31.72 -10.05
N ARG A 848 28.32 -31.15 -11.25
CA ARG A 848 28.04 -29.73 -11.44
C ARG A 848 26.60 -29.59 -11.94
N THR A 849 25.84 -28.70 -11.34
CA THR A 849 24.45 -28.43 -11.73
C THR A 849 24.09 -27.00 -11.36
N ARG A 850 23.06 -26.45 -12.00
CA ARG A 850 22.45 -25.18 -11.63
C ARG A 850 20.97 -25.41 -11.35
N LEU A 851 20.47 -24.85 -10.26
CA LEU A 851 19.05 -24.87 -9.87
C LEU A 851 18.43 -23.49 -10.12
#